data_AF-N6U5B9-F1
#
_entry.id   AF-N6U5B9-F1
#
_cell.length_a   1.000
_cell.length_b   1.000
_cell.length_c   1.000
_cell.angle_alpha   90.00
_cell.angle_beta   90.00
_cell.angle_gamma   90.00
#
_symmetry.space_group_name_H-M   'P 1'
#
loop_
_entity.id
_entity.type
_entity.pdbx_description
1 polymer ?
#
loop_
_entity_poly.entity_id
_entity_poly.type
_entity_poly.pdbx_seq_one_letter_code
_entity_poly.pdbx_strand_id
1 'polypeptide(L)'
;MSGLCRSDETKQKGVLKEKQQHIEQLLKERDLERAEITRAASQADEAEQKYTLLNQEYIKYRAECESQLQEHLVLLNELKESRNELLTQLEDERKKNEDWQFKFEEAEITRADLEVSNGTNVSRVEELQQALVAERERVQNLEADVNKLFETEEALIRANVQADNLKKELETSRSLNAAIEGNSATTAVLIKSLQDELHQGKCDYDEQSEIIAVLKQEISVIQNQHQTFKQQIESSNAKILDLQNQLARKSKHVETLELEMEAASKAIDDRNKTIEQLQSDCLNLESNLQKETTRLKMDLSSKITDVEGLNDKLSNTERLLAGLQTELTASQARLEGKSQMEEVIQNMQVELKHTEEIGKKLDEKEAELAQLRHDSSESIHTLNKTIENLKTEAELRIEELNKAHADKMKEMKQALTAEKTTLQCDLLAQSQLVEQLTKRVQESDTRIEQLLQDLESANAASDQTLKEMQAKLQSQLDSQCQKLQEVTLKLQSNISASSHTQEELDVLKSSLDEKSLHYEELKLSCGALEEQLKTKNEDLNRVSVELNNSNDAIHSLKMELQATRLDLESSTKDLNQYQTNLSDVEQKLKKERDELHVALKAKMTECEQLRKDYSDLKDKMVVAMEHTMREKTDEIQSLKHELSERTEELERSVQSLIVERDSQLAKKDECLAEKVQELVGSFQEIAALKYDLENSMAAQNSTIGQLKSDLEKAQTQIETDRETINVLNDEVDTSKIEIQALQAAKLELEDNVNNLSERKTRLHNVEQELKKERDALQEALKSSQLECDHLQKQFASSSVDQEKKSVEVQIKIEEAHQLEAQLLGQKDEFERSIAKLVENQKRELVKKDELLLVLNCEKDQEIIRISDKLAQLEANAKSEMEKAQHQSQIDNETVRNQSQEIAKLISDRDRLEAKSKELESGRQMLENSRITLESELRSKSQELAEVTCRVDKKERKIRELSDELTRATEHQREQKITNVTKMQSCAVANGESQNNELLEEKMFAESQVAFLNSIIVDMQKKNEEQKARIEILEMGYSPAAAEELRQMGFRSTYEKQVTPRMYCDICEQFDQHETEDCPAQASDEPIGNFQLGKERTEKPPPRAYCDICGEFGHDTANCTDDQEF
;
A
#
# COMPACT_ATOMS: atom_id res chain seq x y z
N MET A 1 15.39 -78.87 -117.94
CA MET A 1 14.23 -78.34 -117.19
C MET A 1 14.37 -78.41 -115.66
N SER A 2 15.49 -78.89 -115.10
CA SER A 2 15.61 -79.13 -113.64
C SER A 2 16.27 -78.01 -112.82
N GLY A 3 16.76 -76.95 -113.47
CA GLY A 3 17.47 -75.84 -112.82
C GLY A 3 16.57 -74.69 -112.35
N LEU A 4 15.47 -74.41 -113.06
CA LEU A 4 14.61 -73.24 -112.81
C LEU A 4 13.67 -73.43 -111.60
N CYS A 5 13.15 -74.63 -111.34
CA CYS A 5 12.34 -74.86 -110.13
C CYS A 5 13.16 -74.75 -108.83
N ARG A 6 14.46 -75.09 -108.86
CA ARG A 6 15.34 -74.96 -107.69
C ARG A 6 15.67 -73.51 -107.32
N SER A 7 15.63 -72.57 -108.27
CA SER A 7 15.86 -71.15 -107.99
C SER A 7 14.66 -70.43 -107.37
N ASP A 8 13.42 -70.82 -107.71
CA ASP A 8 12.23 -70.18 -107.13
C ASP A 8 11.86 -70.77 -105.76
N GLU A 9 12.07 -72.07 -105.54
CA GLU A 9 11.96 -72.65 -104.19
C GLU A 9 12.95 -72.02 -103.20
N THR A 10 14.19 -71.72 -103.63
CA THR A 10 15.19 -71.10 -102.75
C THR A 10 14.86 -69.64 -102.44
N LYS A 11 14.33 -68.89 -103.41
CA LYS A 11 13.79 -67.54 -103.15
C LYS A 11 12.59 -67.55 -102.21
N GLN A 12 11.61 -68.45 -102.40
CA GLN A 12 10.45 -68.57 -101.51
C GLN A 12 10.87 -68.98 -100.09
N LYS A 13 11.83 -69.91 -99.94
CA LYS A 13 12.41 -70.27 -98.64
C LYS A 13 13.17 -69.12 -97.99
N GLY A 14 13.83 -68.26 -98.78
CA GLY A 14 14.44 -67.01 -98.31
C GLY A 14 13.41 -66.04 -97.71
N VAL A 15 12.39 -65.67 -98.48
CA VAL A 15 11.33 -64.74 -98.04
C VAL A 15 10.54 -65.29 -96.84
N LEU A 16 10.31 -66.60 -96.76
CA LEU A 16 9.70 -67.22 -95.57
C LEU A 16 10.61 -67.12 -94.33
N LYS A 17 11.93 -67.27 -94.50
CA LYS A 17 12.91 -67.11 -93.42
C LYS A 17 13.00 -65.66 -92.95
N GLU A 18 12.99 -64.69 -93.86
CA GLU A 18 12.96 -63.25 -93.54
C GLU A 18 11.69 -62.88 -92.77
N LYS A 19 10.52 -63.37 -93.21
CA LYS A 19 9.25 -63.18 -92.46
C LYS A 19 9.27 -63.84 -91.09
N GLN A 20 9.84 -65.03 -90.97
CA GLN A 20 10.02 -65.71 -89.68
C GLN A 20 10.93 -64.90 -88.74
N GLN A 21 12.05 -64.38 -89.25
CA GLN A 21 12.96 -63.51 -88.48
C GLN A 21 12.28 -62.20 -88.04
N HIS A 22 11.46 -61.60 -88.90
CA HIS A 22 10.71 -60.39 -88.54
C HIS A 22 9.62 -60.66 -87.50
N ILE A 23 8.93 -61.81 -87.56
CA ILE A 23 8.00 -62.24 -86.51
C ILE A 23 8.73 -62.48 -85.19
N GLU A 24 9.91 -63.12 -85.21
CA GLU A 24 10.76 -63.30 -84.02
C GLU A 24 11.28 -61.97 -83.46
N GLN A 25 11.54 -60.98 -84.30
CA GLN A 25 11.89 -59.63 -83.88
C GLN A 25 10.70 -58.92 -83.21
N LEU A 26 9.53 -58.89 -83.85
CA LEU A 26 8.32 -58.27 -83.29
C LEU A 26 7.87 -58.92 -81.96
N LEU A 27 8.10 -60.23 -81.81
CA LEU A 27 7.86 -60.91 -80.53
C LEU A 27 8.84 -60.44 -79.44
N LYS A 28 10.13 -60.26 -79.75
CA LYS A 28 11.12 -59.71 -78.82
C LYS A 28 10.82 -58.25 -78.46
N GLU A 29 10.44 -57.43 -79.43
CA GLU A 29 10.07 -56.02 -79.23
C GLU A 29 8.85 -55.94 -78.29
N ARG A 30 7.77 -56.69 -78.56
CA ARG A 30 6.61 -56.79 -77.66
C ARG A 30 6.97 -57.31 -76.26
N ASP A 31 7.89 -58.26 -76.14
CA ASP A 31 8.28 -58.83 -74.85
C ASP A 31 9.20 -57.86 -74.05
N LEU A 32 9.97 -57.02 -74.74
CA LEU A 32 10.67 -55.87 -74.16
C LEU A 32 9.70 -54.77 -73.71
N GLU A 33 8.74 -54.37 -74.55
CA GLU A 33 7.68 -53.41 -74.20
C GLU A 33 6.90 -53.85 -72.96
N ARG A 34 6.57 -55.15 -72.86
CA ARG A 34 5.92 -55.72 -71.67
C ARG A 34 6.81 -55.63 -70.43
N ALA A 35 8.10 -55.93 -70.53
CA ALA A 35 9.03 -55.79 -69.43
C ALA A 35 9.22 -54.33 -69.00
N GLU A 36 9.20 -53.39 -69.94
CA GLU A 36 9.24 -51.94 -69.68
C GLU A 36 7.97 -51.44 -69.01
N ILE A 37 6.78 -51.85 -69.47
CA ILE A 37 5.50 -51.53 -68.82
C ILE A 37 5.46 -52.09 -67.40
N THR A 38 5.91 -53.33 -67.16
CA THR A 38 5.98 -53.92 -65.81
C THR A 38 6.97 -53.15 -64.92
N ARG A 39 8.11 -52.70 -65.45
CA ARG A 39 9.08 -51.88 -64.71
C ARG A 39 8.52 -50.50 -64.37
N ALA A 40 7.84 -49.85 -65.32
CA ALA A 40 7.21 -48.56 -65.11
C ALA A 40 6.06 -48.63 -64.09
N ALA A 41 5.26 -49.70 -64.11
CA ALA A 41 4.24 -49.96 -63.10
C ALA A 41 4.86 -50.13 -61.69
N SER A 42 5.90 -50.96 -61.55
CA SER A 42 6.61 -51.12 -60.27
C SER A 42 7.21 -49.80 -59.76
N GLN A 43 7.75 -48.97 -60.65
CA GLN A 43 8.29 -47.66 -60.28
C GLN A 43 7.19 -46.66 -59.87
N ALA A 44 6.00 -46.74 -60.48
CA ALA A 44 4.83 -45.96 -60.07
C ALA A 44 4.32 -46.41 -58.69
N ASP A 45 4.16 -47.72 -58.47
CA ASP A 45 3.74 -48.29 -57.19
C ASP A 45 4.72 -47.90 -56.05
N GLU A 46 6.03 -47.97 -56.30
CA GLU A 46 7.06 -47.49 -55.37
C GLU A 46 6.97 -45.98 -55.09
N ALA A 47 6.67 -45.17 -56.11
CA ALA A 47 6.52 -43.72 -55.96
C ALA A 47 5.26 -43.36 -55.16
N GLU A 48 4.14 -44.05 -55.40
CA GLU A 48 2.90 -43.89 -54.62
C GLU A 48 3.08 -44.32 -53.15
N GLN A 49 3.82 -45.41 -52.89
CA GLN A 49 4.17 -45.82 -51.53
C GLN A 49 5.05 -44.78 -50.82
N LYS A 50 6.11 -44.29 -51.49
CA LYS A 50 6.99 -43.23 -50.95
C LYS A 50 6.23 -41.93 -50.69
N TYR A 51 5.35 -41.52 -51.59
CA TYR A 51 4.47 -40.36 -51.41
C TYR A 51 3.51 -40.55 -50.22
N THR A 52 2.91 -41.74 -50.09
CA THR A 52 1.98 -42.06 -48.99
C THR A 52 2.67 -41.99 -47.63
N LEU A 53 3.89 -42.55 -47.52
CA LEU A 53 4.69 -42.48 -46.30
C LEU A 53 5.08 -41.03 -45.95
N LEU A 54 5.61 -40.28 -46.92
CA LEU A 54 6.00 -38.88 -46.71
C LEU A 54 4.80 -38.00 -46.30
N ASN A 55 3.62 -38.24 -46.88
CA ASN A 55 2.38 -37.56 -46.50
C ASN A 55 1.93 -37.92 -45.08
N GLN A 56 2.08 -39.18 -44.64
CA GLN A 56 1.81 -39.57 -43.25
C GLN A 56 2.79 -38.93 -42.26
N GLU A 57 4.07 -38.83 -42.60
CA GLU A 57 5.07 -38.13 -41.79
C GLU A 57 4.79 -36.64 -41.70
N TYR A 58 4.45 -35.99 -42.83
CA TYR A 58 4.05 -34.58 -42.85
C TYR A 58 2.80 -34.31 -42.00
N ILE A 59 1.78 -35.17 -42.06
CA ILE A 59 0.57 -35.04 -41.23
C ILE A 59 0.91 -35.18 -39.74
N LYS A 60 1.78 -36.12 -39.36
CA LYS A 60 2.24 -36.27 -37.97
C LYS A 60 2.99 -35.03 -37.48
N TYR A 61 3.97 -34.56 -38.24
CA TYR A 61 4.75 -33.36 -37.92
C TYR A 61 3.84 -32.14 -37.76
N ARG A 62 2.89 -31.95 -38.70
CA ARG A 62 1.90 -30.87 -38.62
C ARG A 62 1.04 -30.96 -37.35
N ALA A 63 0.54 -32.15 -37.01
CA ALA A 63 -0.26 -32.34 -35.81
C ALA A 63 0.55 -32.08 -34.51
N GLU A 64 1.83 -32.45 -34.50
CA GLU A 64 2.74 -32.16 -33.38
C GLU A 64 2.98 -30.64 -33.24
N CYS A 65 3.24 -29.92 -34.33
CA CYS A 65 3.35 -28.46 -34.30
C CYS A 65 2.04 -27.76 -33.90
N GLU A 66 0.88 -28.25 -34.36
CA GLU A 66 -0.43 -27.73 -33.94
C GLU A 66 -0.67 -27.97 -32.44
N SER A 67 -0.26 -29.12 -31.90
CA SER A 67 -0.32 -29.42 -30.46
C SER A 67 0.62 -28.53 -29.64
N GLN A 68 1.87 -28.34 -30.06
CA GLN A 68 2.84 -27.46 -29.38
C GLN A 68 2.37 -25.99 -29.39
N LEU A 69 1.80 -25.53 -30.51
CA LEU A 69 1.19 -24.20 -30.59
C LEU A 69 0.02 -24.06 -29.61
N GLN A 70 -0.84 -25.08 -29.50
CA GLN A 70 -1.96 -25.07 -28.56
C GLN A 70 -1.48 -25.05 -27.09
N GLU A 71 -0.45 -25.82 -26.74
CA GLU A 71 0.18 -25.80 -25.41
C GLU A 71 0.77 -24.41 -25.08
N HIS A 72 1.51 -23.80 -26.00
CA HIS A 72 2.05 -22.45 -25.82
C HIS A 72 0.95 -21.37 -25.73
N LEU A 73 -0.17 -21.53 -26.43
CA LEU A 73 -1.33 -20.62 -26.32
C LEU A 73 -2.02 -20.73 -24.97
N VAL A 74 -2.14 -21.93 -24.39
CA VAL A 74 -2.66 -22.13 -23.03
C VAL A 74 -1.73 -21.45 -22.01
N LEU A 75 -0.42 -21.76 -22.04
CA LEU A 75 0.56 -21.16 -21.14
C LEU A 75 0.60 -19.62 -21.25
N LEU A 76 0.47 -19.08 -22.47
CA LEU A 76 0.39 -17.63 -22.68
C LEU A 76 -0.87 -17.00 -22.07
N ASN A 77 -1.99 -17.72 -22.01
CA ASN A 77 -3.21 -17.24 -21.38
C ASN A 77 -3.11 -17.34 -19.85
N GLU A 78 -2.61 -18.44 -19.30
CA GLU A 78 -2.30 -18.58 -17.86
C GLU A 78 -1.37 -17.46 -17.37
N LEU A 79 -0.32 -17.14 -18.13
CA LEU A 79 0.59 -16.02 -17.82
C LEU A 79 -0.09 -14.64 -17.93
N LYS A 80 -1.07 -14.45 -18.83
CA LYS A 80 -1.85 -13.21 -18.89
C LYS A 80 -2.81 -13.08 -17.70
N GLU A 81 -3.46 -14.18 -17.31
CA GLU A 81 -4.35 -14.24 -16.15
C GLU A 81 -3.57 -13.93 -14.88
N SER A 82 -2.47 -14.64 -14.62
CA SER A 82 -1.58 -14.37 -13.48
C SER A 82 -1.04 -12.94 -13.46
N ARG A 83 -0.65 -12.38 -14.63
CA ARG A 83 -0.25 -10.96 -14.73
C ARG A 83 -1.40 -10.01 -14.37
N ASN A 84 -2.62 -10.30 -14.79
CA ASN A 84 -3.79 -9.47 -14.49
C ASN A 84 -4.14 -9.55 -12.99
N GLU A 85 -4.08 -10.74 -12.38
CA GLU A 85 -4.25 -10.93 -10.93
C GLU A 85 -3.21 -10.13 -10.13
N LEU A 86 -1.93 -10.17 -10.53
CA LEU A 86 -0.86 -9.39 -9.92
C LEU A 86 -1.06 -7.88 -10.08
N LEU A 87 -1.65 -7.42 -11.19
CA LEU A 87 -2.03 -6.02 -11.37
C LEU A 87 -3.17 -5.60 -10.43
N THR A 88 -4.21 -6.44 -10.26
CA THR A 88 -5.29 -6.18 -9.30
C THR A 88 -4.77 -6.16 -7.86
N GLN A 89 -3.89 -7.10 -7.49
CA GLN A 89 -3.22 -7.09 -6.17
C GLN A 89 -2.40 -5.81 -5.95
N LEU A 90 -1.68 -5.33 -6.98
CA LEU A 90 -0.92 -4.08 -6.90
C LEU A 90 -1.83 -2.86 -6.72
N GLU A 91 -3.00 -2.83 -7.37
CA GLU A 91 -4.00 -1.76 -7.19
C GLU A 91 -4.63 -1.79 -5.80
N ASP A 92 -4.90 -2.97 -5.24
CA ASP A 92 -5.44 -3.09 -3.88
C ASP A 92 -4.41 -2.74 -2.80
N GLU A 93 -3.13 -3.09 -2.97
CA GLU A 93 -2.06 -2.61 -2.08
C GLU A 93 -1.81 -1.10 -2.21
N ARG A 94 -2.02 -0.50 -3.40
CA ARG A 94 -2.01 0.97 -3.55
C ARG A 94 -3.14 1.63 -2.77
N LYS A 95 -4.38 1.16 -2.91
CA LYS A 95 -5.52 1.68 -2.12
C LYS A 95 -5.30 1.53 -0.62
N LYS A 96 -4.74 0.39 -0.16
CA LYS A 96 -4.37 0.21 1.25
C LYS A 96 -3.33 1.23 1.71
N ASN A 97 -2.32 1.53 0.89
CA ASN A 97 -1.34 2.56 1.22
C ASN A 97 -1.96 3.97 1.25
N GLU A 98 -2.89 4.28 0.35
CA GLU A 98 -3.67 5.53 0.36
C GLU A 98 -4.54 5.62 1.64
N ASP A 99 -5.22 4.55 2.02
CA ASP A 99 -5.99 4.45 3.28
C ASP A 99 -5.08 4.61 4.52
N TRP A 100 -3.87 4.04 4.50
CA TRP A 100 -2.89 4.19 5.60
C TRP A 100 -2.34 5.59 5.66
N GLN A 101 -2.08 6.23 4.51
CA GLN A 101 -1.66 7.63 4.44
C GLN A 101 -2.75 8.54 5.00
N PHE A 102 -4.01 8.36 4.60
CA PHE A 102 -5.14 9.14 5.12
C PHE A 102 -5.26 8.99 6.66
N LYS A 103 -5.17 7.77 7.19
CA LYS A 103 -5.18 7.52 8.64
C LYS A 103 -3.98 8.14 9.37
N PHE A 104 -2.81 8.19 8.72
CA PHE A 104 -1.64 8.85 9.28
C PHE A 104 -1.83 10.37 9.33
N GLU A 105 -2.33 10.97 8.26
CA GLU A 105 -2.67 12.40 8.18
C GLU A 105 -3.76 12.77 9.20
N GLU A 106 -4.81 11.96 9.35
CA GLU A 106 -5.85 12.14 10.38
C GLU A 106 -5.28 12.05 11.81
N ALA A 107 -4.39 11.08 12.07
CA ALA A 107 -3.71 10.95 13.36
C ALA A 107 -2.74 12.13 13.63
N GLU A 108 -2.09 12.67 12.60
CA GLU A 108 -1.21 13.83 12.69
C GLU A 108 -1.98 15.13 12.98
N ILE A 109 -3.13 15.34 12.32
CA ILE A 109 -4.06 16.43 12.63
C ILE A 109 -4.56 16.31 14.08
N THR A 110 -5.03 15.12 14.46
CA THR A 110 -5.52 14.86 15.84
C THR A 110 -4.43 15.11 16.88
N ARG A 111 -3.18 14.75 16.57
CA ARG A 111 -2.01 15.03 17.43
C ARG A 111 -1.76 16.53 17.55
N ALA A 112 -1.81 17.29 16.46
CA ALA A 112 -1.65 18.74 16.49
C ALA A 112 -2.73 19.44 17.33
N ASP A 113 -4.00 19.04 17.19
CA ASP A 113 -5.11 19.55 18.02
C ASP A 113 -4.91 19.23 19.51
N LEU A 114 -4.44 18.01 19.83
CA LEU A 114 -4.10 17.61 21.20
C LEU A 114 -2.90 18.39 21.75
N GLU A 115 -1.89 18.68 20.95
CA GLU A 115 -0.73 19.51 21.34
C GLU A 115 -1.17 20.95 21.66
N VAL A 116 -2.05 21.55 20.86
CA VAL A 116 -2.66 22.88 21.13
C VAL A 116 -3.54 22.86 22.39
N SER A 117 -4.36 21.82 22.57
CA SER A 117 -5.17 21.66 23.78
C SER A 117 -4.29 21.46 25.03
N ASN A 118 -3.20 20.71 24.92
CA ASN A 118 -2.27 20.53 26.02
C ASN A 118 -1.54 21.84 26.37
N GLY A 119 -1.08 22.60 25.36
CA GLY A 119 -0.47 23.92 25.57
C GLY A 119 -1.41 24.89 26.29
N THR A 120 -2.67 25.00 25.86
CA THR A 120 -3.66 25.85 26.53
C THR A 120 -4.02 25.38 27.94
N ASN A 121 -4.04 24.06 28.19
CA ASN A 121 -4.21 23.52 29.53
C ASN A 121 -2.99 23.80 30.43
N VAL A 122 -1.76 23.73 29.91
CA VAL A 122 -0.54 24.08 30.64
C VAL A 122 -0.57 25.55 31.04
N SER A 123 -0.84 26.48 30.12
CA SER A 123 -0.97 27.91 30.45
C SER A 123 -2.04 28.16 31.51
N ARG A 124 -3.20 27.48 31.42
CA ARG A 124 -4.25 27.62 32.45
C ARG A 124 -3.86 27.01 33.80
N VAL A 125 -3.03 25.96 33.82
CA VAL A 125 -2.45 25.42 35.08
C VAL A 125 -1.45 26.41 35.67
N GLU A 126 -0.62 27.06 34.85
CA GLU A 126 0.31 28.11 35.31
C GLU A 126 -0.43 29.33 35.87
N GLU A 127 -1.49 29.80 35.20
CA GLU A 127 -2.39 30.87 35.69
C GLU A 127 -3.02 30.49 37.04
N LEU A 128 -3.57 29.26 37.15
CA LEU A 128 -4.17 28.77 38.39
C LEU A 128 -3.12 28.61 39.52
N GLN A 129 -1.88 28.25 39.19
CA GLN A 129 -0.78 28.20 40.15
C GLN A 129 -0.39 29.59 40.63
N GLN A 130 -0.29 30.59 39.73
CA GLN A 130 -0.05 31.99 40.12
C GLN A 130 -1.18 32.54 40.99
N ALA A 131 -2.45 32.30 40.62
CA ALA A 131 -3.61 32.70 41.41
C ALA A 131 -3.63 32.02 42.79
N LEU A 132 -3.24 30.75 42.88
CA LEU A 132 -3.13 30.02 44.15
C LEU A 132 -1.99 30.57 45.04
N VAL A 133 -0.86 30.99 44.45
CA VAL A 133 0.22 31.65 45.19
C VAL A 133 -0.22 33.02 45.70
N ALA A 134 -0.86 33.83 44.85
CA ALA A 134 -1.39 35.14 45.25
C ALA A 134 -2.42 35.03 46.39
N GLU A 135 -3.36 34.08 46.33
CA GLU A 135 -4.34 33.91 47.40
C GLU A 135 -3.73 33.29 48.68
N ARG A 136 -2.65 32.50 48.57
CA ARG A 136 -1.86 32.07 49.74
C ARG A 136 -1.17 33.26 50.42
N GLU A 137 -0.54 34.16 49.66
CA GLU A 137 0.01 35.41 50.23
C GLU A 137 -1.10 36.27 50.84
N ARG A 138 -2.28 36.34 50.21
CA ARG A 138 -3.42 37.08 50.74
C ARG A 138 -3.93 36.50 52.07
N VAL A 139 -4.04 35.17 52.17
CA VAL A 139 -4.37 34.48 53.43
C VAL A 139 -3.30 34.74 54.49
N GLN A 140 -2.01 34.63 54.14
CA GLN A 140 -0.91 34.85 55.08
C GLN A 140 -0.86 36.30 55.62
N ASN A 141 -1.20 37.29 54.78
CA ASN A 141 -1.38 38.68 55.20
C ASN A 141 -2.60 38.85 56.13
N LEU A 142 -3.74 38.21 55.82
CA LEU A 142 -4.91 38.23 56.69
C LEU A 142 -4.65 37.55 58.04
N GLU A 143 -3.91 36.43 58.08
CA GLU A 143 -3.46 35.79 59.31
C GLU A 143 -2.56 36.71 60.14
N ALA A 144 -1.64 37.44 59.49
CA ALA A 144 -0.81 38.44 60.16
C ALA A 144 -1.63 39.61 60.73
N ASP A 145 -2.68 40.06 60.03
CA ASP A 145 -3.57 41.12 60.53
C ASP A 145 -4.50 40.61 61.65
N VAL A 146 -4.98 39.36 61.59
CA VAL A 146 -5.71 38.72 62.69
C VAL A 146 -4.82 38.59 63.94
N ASN A 147 -3.54 38.24 63.78
CA ASN A 147 -2.60 38.19 64.90
C ASN A 147 -2.37 39.57 65.52
N LYS A 148 -2.21 40.64 64.72
CA LYS A 148 -2.16 42.03 65.24
C LYS A 148 -3.44 42.40 65.98
N LEU A 149 -4.61 42.05 65.44
CA LEU A 149 -5.89 42.29 66.10
C LEU A 149 -5.96 41.57 67.45
N PHE A 150 -5.52 40.31 67.52
CA PHE A 150 -5.44 39.54 68.77
C PHE A 150 -4.47 40.17 69.79
N GLU A 151 -3.31 40.66 69.36
CA GLU A 151 -2.39 41.42 70.21
C GLU A 151 -3.03 42.73 70.74
N THR A 152 -3.78 43.45 69.90
CA THR A 152 -4.52 44.64 70.33
C THR A 152 -5.68 44.31 71.27
N GLU A 153 -6.39 43.21 71.05
CA GLU A 153 -7.47 42.73 71.93
C GLU A 153 -6.89 42.31 73.28
N GLU A 154 -5.78 41.58 73.31
CA GLU A 154 -5.08 41.22 74.56
C GLU A 154 -4.54 42.47 75.28
N ALA A 155 -4.05 43.49 74.56
CA ALA A 155 -3.69 44.78 75.14
C ALA A 155 -4.90 45.54 75.71
N LEU A 156 -6.05 45.47 75.05
CA LEU A 156 -7.30 46.11 75.48
C LEU A 156 -7.92 45.36 76.67
N ILE A 157 -7.81 44.03 76.72
CA ILE A 157 -8.13 43.21 77.91
C ILE A 157 -7.20 43.58 79.07
N ARG A 158 -5.88 43.72 78.86
CA ARG A 158 -4.94 44.20 79.90
C ARG A 158 -5.32 45.59 80.41
N ALA A 159 -5.68 46.51 79.52
CA ALA A 159 -6.14 47.85 79.88
C ALA A 159 -7.48 47.83 80.65
N ASN A 160 -8.43 46.98 80.24
CA ASN A 160 -9.71 46.78 80.95
C ASN A 160 -9.49 46.16 82.34
N VAL A 161 -8.58 45.19 82.49
CA VAL A 161 -8.23 44.63 83.80
C VAL A 161 -7.58 45.69 84.70
N GLN A 162 -6.74 46.58 84.16
CA GLN A 162 -6.25 47.74 84.90
C GLN A 162 -7.38 48.72 85.27
N ALA A 163 -8.29 49.01 84.35
CA ALA A 163 -9.44 49.88 84.58
C ALA A 163 -10.41 49.29 85.62
N ASP A 164 -10.62 47.97 85.65
CA ASP A 164 -11.46 47.30 86.64
C ASP A 164 -10.76 47.16 88.00
N ASN A 165 -9.43 47.06 88.05
CA ASN A 165 -8.67 47.19 89.29
C ASN A 165 -8.77 48.62 89.85
N LEU A 166 -8.64 49.65 89.00
CA LEU A 166 -8.86 51.04 89.38
C LEU A 166 -10.32 51.31 89.78
N LYS A 167 -11.31 50.70 89.13
CA LYS A 167 -12.71 50.72 89.58
C LYS A 167 -12.87 50.05 90.94
N LYS A 168 -12.23 48.92 91.21
CA LYS A 168 -12.25 48.28 92.54
C LYS A 168 -11.62 49.18 93.61
N GLU A 169 -10.53 49.88 93.32
CA GLU A 169 -9.96 50.89 94.23
C GLU A 169 -10.93 52.08 94.43
N LEU A 170 -11.63 52.50 93.38
CA LEU A 170 -12.68 53.52 93.45
C LEU A 170 -13.93 53.02 94.19
N GLU A 171 -14.27 51.73 94.11
CA GLU A 171 -15.39 51.09 94.80
C GLU A 171 -15.09 50.78 96.25
N THR A 172 -13.86 50.44 96.62
CA THR A 172 -13.45 50.43 98.03
C THR A 172 -13.51 51.85 98.62
N SER A 173 -13.05 52.87 97.87
CA SER A 173 -13.18 54.29 98.25
C SER A 173 -14.64 54.74 98.33
N ARG A 174 -15.53 54.26 97.46
CA ARG A 174 -16.98 54.52 97.51
C ARG A 174 -17.67 53.72 98.62
N SER A 175 -17.25 52.50 98.93
CA SER A 175 -17.82 51.71 100.04
C SER A 175 -17.52 52.34 101.40
N LEU A 176 -16.41 53.06 101.51
CA LEU A 176 -16.07 53.86 102.69
C LEU A 176 -16.99 55.08 102.85
N ASN A 177 -17.50 55.63 101.75
CA ASN A 177 -18.41 56.78 101.72
C ASN A 177 -19.92 56.38 101.72
N ALA A 178 -20.26 55.19 101.23
CA ALA A 178 -21.64 54.70 101.14
C ALA A 178 -22.22 54.19 102.48
N ALA A 179 -21.43 54.20 103.55
CA ALA A 179 -21.84 53.77 104.89
C ALA A 179 -22.74 54.78 105.65
N ILE A 180 -23.17 55.88 105.01
CA ILE A 180 -23.83 57.01 105.70
C ILE A 180 -25.34 57.14 105.40
N GLU A 181 -25.88 56.71 104.25
CA GLU A 181 -27.30 56.98 103.91
C GLU A 181 -28.09 55.80 103.29
N GLY A 182 -29.17 55.40 103.98
CA GLY A 182 -30.51 55.41 103.37
C GLY A 182 -31.05 54.15 102.66
N ASN A 183 -31.74 53.29 103.41
CA ASN A 183 -32.56 52.15 102.96
C ASN A 183 -33.61 52.39 101.83
N SER A 184 -34.09 51.26 101.28
CA SER A 184 -35.49 50.94 100.88
C SER A 184 -35.97 51.16 99.43
N ALA A 185 -36.09 50.06 98.63
CA ALA A 185 -37.25 49.74 97.75
C ALA A 185 -37.08 48.50 96.79
N THR A 186 -36.38 47.41 97.18
CA THR A 186 -35.91 46.40 96.20
C THR A 186 -36.78 45.15 95.94
N THR A 187 -37.87 44.90 96.68
CA THR A 187 -38.58 43.59 96.60
C THR A 187 -39.66 43.47 95.51
N ALA A 188 -40.09 44.56 94.87
CA ALA A 188 -41.14 44.51 93.83
C ALA A 188 -40.61 44.36 92.40
N VAL A 189 -39.40 44.86 92.10
CA VAL A 189 -38.81 44.83 90.75
C VAL A 189 -38.30 43.43 90.39
N LEU A 190 -37.70 42.72 91.35
CA LEU A 190 -37.10 41.40 91.15
C LEU A 190 -38.12 40.34 90.69
N ILE A 191 -39.36 40.42 91.17
CA ILE A 191 -40.42 39.46 90.82
C ILE A 191 -40.81 39.58 89.34
N LYS A 192 -40.71 40.78 88.74
CA LYS A 192 -41.08 41.00 87.33
C LYS A 192 -39.96 40.56 86.38
N SER A 193 -38.70 40.87 86.68
CA SER A 193 -37.54 40.37 85.92
C SER A 193 -37.54 38.84 85.81
N LEU A 194 -37.77 38.15 86.94
CA LEU A 194 -37.80 36.69 87.00
C LEU A 194 -39.01 36.05 86.29
N GLN A 195 -40.07 36.82 85.98
CA GLN A 195 -41.20 36.35 85.18
C GLN A 195 -40.94 36.52 83.68
N ASP A 196 -40.28 37.61 83.29
CA ASP A 196 -39.93 37.87 81.88
C ASP A 196 -38.80 36.91 81.42
N GLU A 197 -37.79 36.66 82.27
CA GLU A 197 -36.73 35.65 82.05
C GLU A 197 -37.28 34.22 81.88
N LEU A 198 -38.32 33.86 82.63
CA LEU A 198 -38.98 32.54 82.55
C LEU A 198 -39.78 32.37 81.24
N HIS A 199 -40.25 33.46 80.63
CA HIS A 199 -40.96 33.41 79.36
C HIS A 199 -40.00 33.33 78.17
N GLN A 200 -38.85 34.03 78.23
CA GLN A 200 -37.82 33.94 77.20
C GLN A 200 -37.25 32.52 77.09
N GLY A 201 -36.87 31.90 78.22
CA GLY A 201 -36.33 30.54 78.24
C GLY A 201 -37.30 29.43 77.78
N LYS A 202 -38.59 29.75 77.57
CA LYS A 202 -39.54 28.86 76.89
C LYS A 202 -39.51 29.00 75.38
N CYS A 203 -39.47 30.22 74.85
CA CYS A 203 -39.32 30.46 73.42
C CYS A 203 -38.00 29.84 72.91
N ASP A 204 -36.91 30.04 73.65
CA ASP A 204 -35.59 29.48 73.32
C ASP A 204 -35.59 27.93 73.29
N TYR A 205 -36.44 27.29 74.10
CA TYR A 205 -36.59 25.83 74.14
C TYR A 205 -37.39 25.29 72.93
N ASP A 206 -38.46 25.98 72.54
CA ASP A 206 -39.27 25.61 71.39
C ASP A 206 -38.48 25.78 70.08
N GLU A 207 -37.70 26.87 69.93
CA GLU A 207 -36.77 27.07 68.80
C GLU A 207 -35.68 25.99 68.75
N GLN A 208 -35.07 25.64 69.89
CA GLN A 208 -34.09 24.53 69.95
C GLN A 208 -34.71 23.18 69.59
N SER A 209 -35.97 22.92 69.97
CA SER A 209 -36.68 21.70 69.60
C SER A 209 -36.91 21.60 68.09
N GLU A 210 -37.21 22.73 67.42
CA GLU A 210 -37.42 22.79 65.97
C GLU A 210 -36.08 22.60 65.20
N ILE A 211 -35.00 23.23 65.65
CA ILE A 211 -33.63 23.00 65.11
C ILE A 211 -33.22 21.53 65.25
N ILE A 212 -33.48 20.89 66.40
CA ILE A 212 -33.19 19.46 66.62
C ILE A 212 -34.02 18.57 65.69
N ALA A 213 -35.23 18.96 65.29
CA ALA A 213 -36.03 18.23 64.32
C ALA A 213 -35.43 18.31 62.91
N VAL A 214 -35.01 19.49 62.47
CA VAL A 214 -34.33 19.69 61.17
C VAL A 214 -33.03 18.90 61.09
N LEU A 215 -32.16 19.01 62.12
CA LEU A 215 -30.90 18.26 62.16
C LEU A 215 -31.09 16.74 62.13
N LYS A 216 -32.15 16.21 62.77
CA LYS A 216 -32.49 14.77 62.66
C LYS A 216 -32.91 14.37 61.24
N GLN A 217 -33.60 15.25 60.52
CA GLN A 217 -33.99 14.99 59.14
C GLN A 217 -32.78 15.04 58.19
N GLU A 218 -31.87 16.00 58.37
CA GLU A 218 -30.59 16.06 57.63
C GLU A 218 -29.70 14.83 57.90
N ILE A 219 -29.56 14.40 59.16
CA ILE A 219 -28.84 13.17 59.52
C ILE A 219 -29.45 11.95 58.82
N SER A 220 -30.78 11.86 58.72
CA SER A 220 -31.47 10.78 57.99
C SER A 220 -31.20 10.81 56.48
N VAL A 221 -31.14 12.00 55.87
CA VAL A 221 -30.79 12.16 54.44
C VAL A 221 -29.33 11.73 54.21
N ILE A 222 -28.40 12.18 55.05
CA ILE A 222 -26.98 11.82 54.99
C ILE A 222 -26.77 10.31 55.19
N GLN A 223 -27.50 9.69 56.11
CA GLN A 223 -27.46 8.23 56.32
C GLN A 223 -27.93 7.45 55.07
N ASN A 224 -29.01 7.89 54.43
CA ASN A 224 -29.49 7.28 53.19
C ASN A 224 -28.46 7.47 52.05
N GLN A 225 -27.90 8.66 51.88
CA GLN A 225 -26.85 8.93 50.88
C GLN A 225 -25.60 8.06 51.12
N HIS A 226 -25.15 7.93 52.37
CA HIS A 226 -24.03 7.07 52.74
C HIS A 226 -24.31 5.58 52.42
N GLN A 227 -25.55 5.11 52.60
CA GLN A 227 -25.94 3.76 52.23
C GLN A 227 -25.93 3.55 50.69
N THR A 228 -26.37 4.54 49.92
CA THR A 228 -26.28 4.51 48.44
C THR A 228 -24.84 4.50 47.95
N PHE A 229 -23.97 5.37 48.51
CA PHE A 229 -22.55 5.37 48.16
C PHE A 229 -21.85 4.06 48.53
N LYS A 230 -22.21 3.45 49.66
CA LYS A 230 -21.68 2.13 50.03
C LYS A 230 -22.04 1.05 49.00
N GLN A 231 -23.28 1.00 48.53
CA GLN A 231 -23.70 0.07 47.48
C GLN A 231 -22.99 0.33 46.14
N GLN A 232 -22.77 1.59 45.78
CA GLN A 232 -21.99 1.95 44.60
C GLN A 232 -20.54 1.47 44.72
N ILE A 233 -19.88 1.70 45.87
CA ILE A 233 -18.51 1.23 46.13
C ILE A 233 -18.43 -0.31 46.06
N GLU A 234 -19.39 -1.03 46.65
CA GLU A 234 -19.46 -2.50 46.55
C GLU A 234 -19.61 -2.97 45.09
N SER A 235 -20.41 -2.27 44.27
CA SER A 235 -20.56 -2.58 42.84
C SER A 235 -19.29 -2.28 42.02
N SER A 236 -18.59 -1.19 42.32
CA SER A 236 -17.32 -0.83 41.68
C SER A 236 -16.20 -1.80 42.05
N ASN A 237 -16.14 -2.23 43.31
CA ASN A 237 -15.18 -3.25 43.75
C ASN A 237 -15.41 -4.60 43.05
N ALA A 238 -16.68 -4.99 42.80
CA ALA A 238 -16.99 -6.18 42.02
C ALA A 238 -16.51 -6.06 40.55
N LYS A 239 -16.66 -4.88 39.92
CA LYS A 239 -16.13 -4.61 38.57
C LYS A 239 -14.60 -4.64 38.54
N ILE A 240 -13.93 -4.05 39.53
CA ILE A 240 -12.46 -4.07 39.66
C ILE A 240 -11.96 -5.52 39.78
N LEU A 241 -12.64 -6.37 40.55
CA LEU A 241 -12.28 -7.79 40.70
C LEU A 241 -12.46 -8.56 39.37
N ASP A 242 -13.50 -8.29 38.60
CA ASP A 242 -13.67 -8.92 37.28
C ASP A 242 -12.59 -8.45 36.30
N LEU A 243 -12.30 -7.15 36.23
CA LEU A 243 -11.22 -6.60 35.42
C LEU A 243 -9.85 -7.19 35.79
N GLN A 244 -9.54 -7.36 37.08
CA GLN A 244 -8.33 -8.05 37.54
C GLN A 244 -8.27 -9.51 37.06
N ASN A 245 -9.39 -10.24 37.09
CA ASN A 245 -9.47 -11.61 36.56
C ASN A 245 -9.31 -11.66 35.03
N GLN A 246 -9.87 -10.70 34.29
CA GLN A 246 -9.66 -10.58 32.84
C GLN A 246 -8.20 -10.27 32.50
N LEU A 247 -7.56 -9.39 33.26
CA LEU A 247 -6.15 -8.99 33.07
C LEU A 247 -5.21 -10.17 33.37
N ALA A 248 -5.49 -10.97 34.42
CA ALA A 248 -4.77 -12.21 34.71
C ALA A 248 -4.91 -13.25 33.57
N ARG A 249 -6.10 -13.39 32.96
CA ARG A 249 -6.30 -14.27 31.79
C ARG A 249 -5.53 -13.78 30.56
N LYS A 250 -5.53 -12.47 30.28
CA LYS A 250 -4.75 -11.88 29.18
C LYS A 250 -3.25 -12.04 29.41
N SER A 251 -2.75 -11.83 30.63
CA SER A 251 -1.35 -12.04 31.00
C SER A 251 -0.90 -13.49 30.74
N LYS A 252 -1.72 -14.49 31.10
CA LYS A 252 -1.42 -15.89 30.79
C LYS A 252 -1.43 -16.20 29.29
N HIS A 253 -2.27 -15.51 28.51
CA HIS A 253 -2.26 -15.67 27.05
C HIS A 253 -1.00 -15.08 26.41
N VAL A 254 -0.53 -13.92 26.89
CA VAL A 254 0.76 -13.33 26.48
C VAL A 254 1.92 -14.28 26.80
N GLU A 255 1.98 -14.82 28.02
CA GLU A 255 3.00 -15.82 28.43
C GLU A 255 2.97 -17.08 27.54
N THR A 256 1.81 -17.46 27.00
CA THR A 256 1.68 -18.58 26.05
C THR A 256 2.21 -18.20 24.66
N LEU A 257 1.88 -17.00 24.17
CA LEU A 257 2.37 -16.49 22.89
C LEU A 257 3.88 -16.26 22.89
N GLU A 258 4.46 -15.81 24.00
CA GLU A 258 5.91 -15.67 24.19
C GLU A 258 6.63 -17.02 24.03
N LEU A 259 6.10 -18.09 24.63
CA LEU A 259 6.62 -19.46 24.47
C LEU A 259 6.49 -19.99 23.03
N GLU A 260 5.39 -19.67 22.34
CA GLU A 260 5.19 -20.03 20.92
C GLU A 260 6.15 -19.26 20.00
N MET A 261 6.39 -17.97 20.26
CA MET A 261 7.38 -17.16 19.54
C MET A 261 8.80 -17.65 19.76
N GLU A 262 9.18 -18.04 20.98
CA GLU A 262 10.51 -18.58 21.27
C GLU A 262 10.73 -19.95 20.63
N ALA A 263 9.69 -20.80 20.57
CA ALA A 263 9.71 -22.05 19.81
C ALA A 263 9.84 -21.82 18.29
N ALA A 264 9.13 -20.83 17.74
CA ALA A 264 9.22 -20.46 16.33
C ALA A 264 10.61 -19.88 15.98
N SER A 265 11.17 -19.02 16.83
CA SER A 265 12.52 -18.46 16.68
C SER A 265 13.57 -19.58 16.64
N LYS A 266 13.48 -20.56 17.54
CA LYS A 266 14.37 -21.73 17.53
C LYS A 266 14.25 -22.57 16.26
N ALA A 267 13.05 -22.73 15.72
CA ALA A 267 12.83 -23.43 14.44
C ALA A 267 13.39 -22.65 13.23
N ILE A 268 13.43 -21.32 13.30
CA ILE A 268 14.10 -20.45 12.31
C ILE A 268 15.63 -20.62 12.42
N ASP A 269 16.20 -20.62 13.61
CA ASP A 269 17.65 -20.82 13.81
C ASP A 269 18.14 -22.19 13.28
N ASP A 270 17.38 -23.27 13.53
CA ASP A 270 17.74 -24.60 13.03
C ASP A 270 17.56 -24.71 11.50
N ARG A 271 16.61 -23.96 10.90
CA ARG A 271 16.52 -23.81 9.44
C ARG A 271 17.67 -22.99 8.87
N ASN A 272 18.09 -21.91 9.52
CA ASN A 272 19.22 -21.09 9.09
C ASN A 272 20.53 -21.91 9.05
N LYS A 273 20.82 -22.70 10.09
CA LYS A 273 21.95 -23.66 10.08
C LYS A 273 21.88 -24.66 8.92
N THR A 274 20.68 -25.12 8.57
CA THR A 274 20.46 -26.03 7.44
C THR A 274 20.72 -25.33 6.10
N ILE A 275 20.34 -24.06 5.97
CA ILE A 275 20.62 -23.24 4.79
C ILE A 275 22.12 -22.96 4.66
N GLU A 276 22.81 -22.61 5.74
CA GLU A 276 24.28 -22.43 5.77
C GLU A 276 25.02 -23.70 5.33
N GLN A 277 24.58 -24.88 5.81
CA GLN A 277 25.12 -26.16 5.41
C GLN A 277 24.93 -26.41 3.90
N LEU A 278 23.72 -26.20 3.37
CA LEU A 278 23.43 -26.35 1.94
C LEU A 278 24.20 -25.36 1.07
N GLN A 279 24.42 -24.11 1.53
CA GLN A 279 25.25 -23.14 0.85
C GLN A 279 26.73 -23.59 0.80
N SER A 280 27.26 -24.17 1.88
CA SER A 280 28.60 -24.76 1.89
C SER A 280 28.73 -25.92 0.89
N ASP A 281 27.72 -26.79 0.83
CA ASP A 281 27.73 -27.95 -0.07
C ASP A 281 27.60 -27.53 -1.56
N CYS A 282 26.79 -26.50 -1.86
CA CYS A 282 26.75 -25.88 -3.20
C CYS A 282 28.10 -25.28 -3.61
N LEU A 283 28.76 -24.50 -2.74
CA LEU A 283 30.08 -23.93 -3.02
C LEU A 283 31.16 -25.02 -3.26
N ASN A 284 31.08 -26.14 -2.54
CA ASN A 284 31.96 -27.29 -2.76
C ASN A 284 31.70 -27.97 -4.12
N LEU A 285 30.43 -28.12 -4.52
CA LEU A 285 30.04 -28.65 -5.83
C LEU A 285 30.49 -27.72 -6.98
N GLU A 286 30.28 -26.41 -6.87
CA GLU A 286 30.76 -25.41 -7.83
C GLU A 286 32.29 -25.46 -7.98
N SER A 287 33.03 -25.51 -6.87
CA SER A 287 34.49 -25.65 -6.88
C SER A 287 34.95 -26.91 -7.62
N ASN A 288 34.21 -28.02 -7.51
CA ASN A 288 34.54 -29.27 -8.17
C ASN A 288 34.19 -29.25 -9.67
N LEU A 289 33.00 -28.73 -10.04
CA LEU A 289 32.63 -28.49 -11.44
C LEU A 289 33.61 -27.54 -12.14
N GLN A 290 34.12 -26.53 -11.44
CA GLN A 290 35.10 -25.58 -11.97
C GLN A 290 36.47 -26.23 -12.20
N LYS A 291 36.91 -27.16 -11.33
CA LYS A 291 38.12 -27.99 -11.53
C LYS A 291 37.96 -28.97 -12.69
N GLU A 292 36.78 -29.55 -12.86
CA GLU A 292 36.50 -30.46 -13.98
C GLU A 292 36.42 -29.69 -15.31
N THR A 293 35.83 -28.49 -15.30
CA THR A 293 35.81 -27.58 -16.44
C THR A 293 37.21 -27.13 -16.88
N THR A 294 38.12 -26.82 -15.95
CA THR A 294 39.51 -26.46 -16.31
C THR A 294 40.30 -27.66 -16.83
N ARG A 295 40.08 -28.87 -16.30
CA ARG A 295 40.64 -30.11 -16.85
C ARG A 295 40.18 -30.37 -18.27
N LEU A 296 38.86 -30.31 -18.52
CA LEU A 296 38.29 -30.50 -19.87
C LEU A 296 38.80 -29.44 -20.86
N LYS A 297 39.03 -28.20 -20.43
CA LYS A 297 39.67 -27.16 -21.24
C LYS A 297 41.11 -27.50 -21.61
N MET A 298 41.92 -28.03 -20.69
CA MET A 298 43.29 -28.50 -21.01
C MET A 298 43.29 -29.64 -22.03
N ASP A 299 42.43 -30.64 -21.86
CA ASP A 299 42.33 -31.76 -22.82
C ASP A 299 41.86 -31.28 -24.20
N LEU A 300 40.97 -30.29 -24.27
CA LEU A 300 40.55 -29.65 -25.52
C LEU A 300 41.69 -28.88 -26.20
N SER A 301 42.45 -28.08 -25.45
CA SER A 301 43.63 -27.39 -25.98
C SER A 301 44.69 -28.35 -26.50
N SER A 302 44.94 -29.48 -25.82
CA SER A 302 45.85 -30.52 -26.31
C SER A 302 45.40 -31.09 -27.66
N LYS A 303 44.10 -31.36 -27.82
CA LYS A 303 43.56 -31.85 -29.10
C LYS A 303 43.57 -30.81 -30.21
N ILE A 304 43.43 -29.53 -29.89
CA ILE A 304 43.58 -28.45 -30.88
C ILE A 304 45.02 -28.44 -31.41
N THR A 305 46.03 -28.52 -30.55
CA THR A 305 47.44 -28.57 -30.99
C THR A 305 47.77 -29.82 -31.83
N ASP A 306 47.12 -30.96 -31.55
CA ASP A 306 47.25 -32.16 -32.39
C ASP A 306 46.64 -31.96 -33.79
N VAL A 307 45.50 -31.28 -33.89
CA VAL A 307 44.83 -30.95 -35.16
C VAL A 307 45.64 -29.94 -35.97
N GLU A 308 46.20 -28.91 -35.33
CA GLU A 308 47.11 -27.95 -35.97
C GLU A 308 48.36 -28.67 -36.53
N GLY A 309 48.96 -29.56 -35.75
CA GLY A 309 50.10 -30.40 -36.20
C GLY A 309 49.76 -31.47 -37.25
N LEU A 310 48.49 -31.73 -37.53
CA LEU A 310 48.02 -32.50 -38.69
C LEU A 310 47.76 -31.59 -39.90
N ASN A 311 47.23 -30.39 -39.68
CA ASN A 311 46.99 -29.40 -40.72
C ASN A 311 48.31 -28.92 -41.38
N ASP A 312 49.36 -28.73 -40.59
CA ASP A 312 50.71 -28.42 -41.10
C ASP A 312 51.29 -29.54 -41.98
N LYS A 313 50.93 -30.81 -41.72
CA LYS A 313 51.33 -31.94 -42.57
C LYS A 313 50.53 -31.95 -43.87
N LEU A 314 49.22 -31.67 -43.80
CA LEU A 314 48.36 -31.56 -44.98
C LEU A 314 48.85 -30.44 -45.93
N SER A 315 49.10 -29.25 -45.38
CA SER A 315 49.65 -28.11 -46.14
C SER A 315 50.99 -28.44 -46.82
N ASN A 316 51.87 -29.20 -46.16
CA ASN A 316 53.11 -29.67 -46.78
C ASN A 316 52.89 -30.69 -47.89
N THR A 317 51.87 -31.56 -47.80
CA THR A 317 51.52 -32.48 -48.90
C THR A 317 50.86 -31.76 -50.09
N GLU A 318 50.04 -30.75 -49.86
CA GLU A 318 49.45 -29.90 -50.91
C GLU A 318 50.54 -29.12 -51.67
N ARG A 319 51.54 -28.59 -50.96
CA ARG A 319 52.69 -27.91 -51.57
C ARG A 319 53.55 -28.85 -52.42
N LEU A 320 53.66 -30.13 -52.07
CA LEU A 320 54.33 -31.15 -52.88
C LEU A 320 53.52 -31.51 -54.13
N LEU A 321 52.19 -31.60 -54.03
CA LEU A 321 51.30 -31.82 -55.18
C LEU A 321 51.37 -30.66 -56.18
N ALA A 322 51.35 -29.41 -55.70
CA ALA A 322 51.51 -28.22 -56.55
C ALA A 322 52.82 -28.24 -57.36
N GLY A 323 53.93 -28.70 -56.75
CA GLY A 323 55.22 -28.87 -57.43
C GLY A 323 55.17 -29.88 -58.58
N LEU A 324 54.55 -31.04 -58.37
CA LEU A 324 54.36 -32.06 -59.41
C LEU A 324 53.46 -31.55 -60.56
N GLN A 325 52.48 -30.72 -60.24
CA GLN A 325 51.58 -30.10 -61.22
C GLN A 325 52.29 -29.06 -62.11
N THR A 326 53.30 -28.36 -61.57
CA THR A 326 54.20 -27.50 -62.37
C THR A 326 55.19 -28.28 -63.26
N GLU A 327 55.65 -29.47 -62.85
CA GLU A 327 56.46 -30.32 -63.74
C GLU A 327 55.63 -30.94 -64.89
N LEU A 328 54.37 -31.31 -64.61
CA LEU A 328 53.46 -31.84 -65.62
C LEU A 328 53.17 -30.82 -66.73
N THR A 329 52.84 -29.58 -66.36
CA THR A 329 52.59 -28.48 -67.32
C THR A 329 53.85 -28.10 -68.10
N ALA A 330 55.03 -28.10 -67.47
CA ALA A 330 56.31 -27.92 -68.16
C ALA A 330 56.65 -29.06 -69.15
N SER A 331 56.13 -30.27 -68.93
CA SER A 331 56.26 -31.40 -69.87
C SER A 331 55.32 -31.30 -71.07
N GLN A 332 54.11 -30.75 -70.88
CA GLN A 332 53.13 -30.51 -71.95
C GLN A 332 53.60 -29.41 -72.92
N ALA A 333 54.17 -28.32 -72.41
CA ALA A 333 54.74 -27.23 -73.21
C ALA A 333 55.93 -27.62 -74.11
N ARG A 334 56.48 -28.85 -73.99
CA ARG A 334 57.55 -29.37 -74.86
C ARG A 334 57.06 -30.14 -76.10
N LEU A 335 55.76 -30.41 -76.24
CA LEU A 335 55.21 -31.22 -77.33
C LEU A 335 54.58 -30.42 -78.48
N GLU A 336 54.19 -29.15 -78.25
CA GLU A 336 53.52 -28.32 -79.27
C GLU A 336 54.46 -27.28 -79.88
N GLY A 337 55.33 -27.76 -80.76
CA GLY A 337 56.31 -26.93 -81.47
C GLY A 337 56.66 -27.44 -82.86
N LYS A 338 55.69 -27.47 -83.79
CA LYS A 338 55.96 -27.64 -85.24
C LYS A 338 54.76 -27.33 -86.17
N SER A 339 54.61 -26.05 -86.53
CA SER A 339 54.45 -25.66 -87.94
C SER A 339 54.92 -24.22 -88.11
N GLN A 340 55.48 -23.90 -89.27
CA GLN A 340 56.19 -22.64 -89.52
C GLN A 340 55.47 -21.78 -90.57
N MET A 341 55.63 -20.46 -90.43
CA MET A 341 55.96 -19.56 -91.54
C MET A 341 55.10 -19.59 -92.81
N GLU A 342 54.03 -18.80 -92.81
CA GLU A 342 53.77 -17.82 -93.87
C GLU A 342 53.80 -16.43 -93.18
N GLU A 343 54.93 -15.75 -93.21
CA GLU A 343 55.29 -14.77 -94.25
C GLU A 343 54.63 -13.39 -93.97
N VAL A 344 55.20 -12.58 -93.07
CA VAL A 344 56.30 -11.60 -93.33
C VAL A 344 55.89 -10.41 -94.24
N ILE A 345 54.72 -10.40 -94.87
CA ILE A 345 54.23 -9.26 -95.67
C ILE A 345 53.07 -8.56 -94.94
N GLN A 346 53.41 -7.79 -93.90
CA GLN A 346 52.92 -6.40 -93.73
C GLN A 346 53.70 -5.67 -92.61
N ASN A 347 55.02 -5.86 -92.60
CA ASN A 347 55.89 -5.21 -91.63
C ASN A 347 55.84 -3.67 -91.82
N MET A 348 55.64 -2.93 -90.71
CA MET A 348 56.00 -1.51 -90.57
C MET A 348 55.53 -0.58 -91.71
N GLN A 349 54.21 -0.38 -91.82
CA GLN A 349 53.69 0.89 -92.31
C GLN A 349 52.79 1.59 -91.27
N VAL A 350 53.44 2.44 -90.46
CA VAL A 350 52.94 3.78 -90.08
C VAL A 350 51.72 3.76 -89.14
N GLU A 351 51.84 3.68 -87.81
CA GLU A 351 52.58 4.58 -86.88
C GLU A 351 52.37 6.11 -87.07
N LEU A 352 51.47 6.56 -87.97
CA LEU A 352 51.04 7.98 -88.07
C LEU A 352 49.51 8.16 -88.21
N LYS A 353 48.69 7.22 -87.73
CA LYS A 353 47.22 7.37 -87.67
C LYS A 353 46.59 7.23 -86.28
N HIS A 354 47.39 6.91 -85.26
CA HIS A 354 46.91 6.71 -83.89
C HIS A 354 46.44 8.02 -83.19
N THR A 355 46.59 9.17 -83.85
CA THR A 355 46.18 10.50 -83.36
C THR A 355 44.84 11.00 -83.92
N GLU A 356 44.25 10.35 -84.94
CA GLU A 356 42.93 10.73 -85.49
C GLU A 356 41.77 9.92 -84.86
N GLU A 357 42.03 8.70 -84.37
CA GLU A 357 41.00 7.85 -83.75
C GLU A 357 40.59 8.30 -82.32
N ILE A 358 41.44 9.07 -81.64
CA ILE A 358 41.13 9.60 -80.30
C ILE A 358 40.14 10.77 -80.38
N GLY A 359 40.17 11.55 -81.47
CA GLY A 359 39.22 12.65 -81.70
C GLY A 359 37.78 12.15 -81.90
N LYS A 360 37.60 11.15 -82.77
CA LYS A 360 36.26 10.58 -83.05
C LYS A 360 35.59 9.96 -81.83
N LYS A 361 36.37 9.32 -80.95
CA LYS A 361 35.87 8.74 -79.70
C LYS A 361 35.40 9.79 -78.67
N LEU A 362 35.81 11.05 -78.82
CA LEU A 362 35.29 12.15 -78.00
C LEU A 362 33.92 12.62 -78.50
N ASP A 363 33.80 12.85 -79.82
CA ASP A 363 32.52 13.24 -80.45
C ASP A 363 31.43 12.16 -80.26
N GLU A 364 31.80 10.88 -80.36
CA GLU A 364 30.90 9.74 -80.07
C GLU A 364 30.44 9.72 -78.59
N LYS A 365 31.29 10.13 -77.65
CA LYS A 365 30.94 10.20 -76.21
C LYS A 365 30.09 11.43 -75.85
N GLU A 366 30.25 12.55 -76.54
CA GLU A 366 29.32 13.68 -76.41
C GLU A 366 27.94 13.36 -77.00
N ALA A 367 27.88 12.60 -78.10
CA ALA A 367 26.62 12.10 -78.65
C ALA A 367 25.90 11.10 -77.72
N GLU A 368 26.62 10.14 -77.13
CA GLU A 368 26.04 9.24 -76.11
C GLU A 368 25.56 9.99 -74.86
N LEU A 369 26.27 11.03 -74.41
CA LEU A 369 25.84 11.87 -73.28
C LEU A 369 24.60 12.71 -73.61
N ALA A 370 24.38 13.10 -74.87
CA ALA A 370 23.15 13.75 -75.31
C ALA A 370 21.97 12.77 -75.32
N GLN A 371 22.19 11.53 -75.81
CA GLN A 371 21.16 10.48 -75.80
C GLN A 371 20.77 10.09 -74.37
N LEU A 372 21.74 9.86 -73.48
CA LEU A 372 21.45 9.55 -72.06
C LEU A 372 20.61 10.64 -71.36
N ARG A 373 20.79 11.91 -71.73
CA ARG A 373 19.98 13.01 -71.19
C ARG A 373 18.55 13.00 -71.74
N HIS A 374 18.35 12.59 -72.98
CA HIS A 374 17.02 12.43 -73.57
C HIS A 374 16.28 11.23 -72.95
N ASP A 375 16.93 10.07 -72.91
CA ASP A 375 16.38 8.83 -72.34
C ASP A 375 16.05 9.00 -70.84
N SER A 376 16.91 9.69 -70.09
CA SER A 376 16.67 10.02 -68.68
C SER A 376 15.50 11.01 -68.51
N SER A 377 15.30 11.94 -69.46
CA SER A 377 14.14 12.86 -69.46
C SER A 377 12.82 12.13 -69.74
N GLU A 378 12.78 11.20 -70.69
CA GLU A 378 11.59 10.36 -70.94
C GLU A 378 11.32 9.39 -69.78
N SER A 379 12.38 8.84 -69.18
CA SER A 379 12.29 8.02 -67.97
C SER A 379 11.72 8.82 -66.79
N ILE A 380 12.14 10.07 -66.57
CA ILE A 380 11.55 10.97 -65.57
C ILE A 380 10.08 11.28 -65.87
N HIS A 381 9.72 11.52 -67.14
CA HIS A 381 8.32 11.82 -67.50
C HIS A 381 7.39 10.60 -67.30
N THR A 382 7.86 9.40 -67.65
CA THR A 382 7.13 8.16 -67.38
C THR A 382 7.07 7.83 -65.89
N LEU A 383 8.14 8.09 -65.12
CA LEU A 383 8.14 7.95 -63.66
C LEU A 383 7.15 8.89 -62.97
N ASN A 384 7.09 10.16 -63.40
CA ASN A 384 6.10 11.11 -62.88
C ASN A 384 4.67 10.66 -63.20
N LYS A 385 4.43 10.09 -64.38
CA LYS A 385 3.12 9.54 -64.75
C LYS A 385 2.74 8.30 -63.93
N THR A 386 3.69 7.42 -63.60
CA THR A 386 3.42 6.30 -62.67
C THR A 386 3.26 6.78 -61.24
N ILE A 387 3.93 7.85 -60.80
CA ILE A 387 3.71 8.49 -59.49
C ILE A 387 2.30 9.09 -59.40
N GLU A 388 1.82 9.78 -60.44
CA GLU A 388 0.45 10.32 -60.50
C GLU A 388 -0.61 9.20 -60.42
N ASN A 389 -0.37 8.08 -61.12
CA ASN A 389 -1.23 6.90 -61.08
C ASN A 389 -1.20 6.20 -59.71
N LEU A 390 -0.01 5.99 -59.12
CA LEU A 390 0.12 5.39 -57.79
C LEU A 390 -0.45 6.28 -56.69
N LYS A 391 -0.40 7.61 -56.87
CA LYS A 391 -1.04 8.57 -55.95
C LYS A 391 -2.56 8.47 -56.00
N THR A 392 -3.15 8.42 -57.20
CA THR A 392 -4.61 8.25 -57.35
C THR A 392 -5.09 6.87 -56.91
N GLU A 393 -4.27 5.82 -57.10
CA GLU A 393 -4.53 4.48 -56.56
C GLU A 393 -4.40 4.42 -55.03
N ALA A 394 -3.44 5.14 -54.43
CA ALA A 394 -3.32 5.28 -52.98
C ALA A 394 -4.47 6.09 -52.37
N GLU A 395 -4.93 7.17 -53.02
CA GLU A 395 -6.11 7.95 -52.61
C GLU A 395 -7.37 7.07 -52.61
N LEU A 396 -7.58 6.26 -53.66
CA LEU A 396 -8.67 5.27 -53.70
C LEU A 396 -8.53 4.20 -52.61
N ARG A 397 -7.30 3.72 -52.34
CA ARG A 397 -7.05 2.71 -51.30
C ARG A 397 -7.26 3.24 -49.88
N ILE A 398 -7.00 4.52 -49.66
CA ILE A 398 -7.32 5.24 -48.42
C ILE A 398 -8.83 5.39 -48.27
N GLU A 399 -9.57 5.71 -49.34
CA GLU A 399 -11.04 5.77 -49.35
C GLU A 399 -11.64 4.37 -49.02
N GLU A 400 -11.12 3.30 -49.61
CA GLU A 400 -11.50 1.92 -49.30
C GLU A 400 -11.21 1.54 -47.84
N LEU A 401 -10.02 1.87 -47.31
CA LEU A 401 -9.65 1.59 -45.93
C LEU A 401 -10.46 2.40 -44.93
N ASN A 402 -10.75 3.68 -45.21
CA ASN A 402 -11.61 4.52 -44.39
C ASN A 402 -13.05 3.99 -44.36
N LYS A 403 -13.56 3.49 -45.50
CA LYS A 403 -14.87 2.84 -45.57
C LYS A 403 -14.89 1.52 -44.78
N ALA A 404 -13.90 0.65 -44.98
CA ALA A 404 -13.76 -0.57 -44.21
C ALA A 404 -13.63 -0.30 -42.70
N HIS A 405 -12.92 0.77 -42.30
CA HIS A 405 -12.82 1.19 -40.91
C HIS A 405 -14.15 1.75 -40.37
N ALA A 406 -14.91 2.50 -41.16
CA ALA A 406 -16.24 2.97 -40.79
C ALA A 406 -17.24 1.80 -40.62
N ASP A 407 -17.20 0.81 -41.52
CA ASP A 407 -18.00 -0.41 -41.43
C ASP A 407 -17.60 -1.23 -40.20
N LYS A 408 -16.29 -1.40 -39.92
CA LYS A 408 -15.79 -2.10 -38.72
C LYS A 408 -16.10 -1.36 -37.41
N MET A 409 -16.13 -0.03 -37.42
CA MET A 409 -16.57 0.78 -36.27
C MET A 409 -18.09 0.71 -36.06
N LYS A 410 -18.86 0.50 -37.12
CA LYS A 410 -20.30 0.23 -37.04
C LYS A 410 -20.57 -1.17 -36.49
N GLU A 411 -19.86 -2.18 -36.98
CA GLU A 411 -19.86 -3.55 -36.43
C GLU A 411 -19.43 -3.55 -34.97
N MET A 412 -18.37 -2.82 -34.58
CA MET A 412 -17.93 -2.77 -33.19
C MET A 412 -18.94 -2.03 -32.28
N LYS A 413 -19.63 -0.99 -32.76
CA LYS A 413 -20.77 -0.40 -32.02
C LYS A 413 -21.97 -1.34 -31.92
N GLN A 414 -22.24 -2.16 -32.93
CA GLN A 414 -23.28 -3.18 -32.90
C GLN A 414 -22.90 -4.34 -31.96
N ALA A 415 -21.64 -4.77 -31.95
CA ALA A 415 -21.11 -5.75 -31.01
C ALA A 415 -21.17 -5.22 -29.57
N LEU A 416 -20.73 -3.99 -29.30
CA LEU A 416 -20.77 -3.39 -27.96
C LEU A 416 -22.20 -3.17 -27.44
N THR A 417 -23.16 -2.90 -28.33
CA THR A 417 -24.59 -2.81 -27.95
C THR A 417 -25.22 -4.19 -27.75
N ALA A 418 -24.86 -5.19 -28.57
CA ALA A 418 -25.23 -6.58 -28.36
C ALA A 418 -24.68 -7.13 -27.03
N GLU A 419 -23.39 -6.90 -26.76
CA GLU A 419 -22.69 -7.28 -25.53
C GLU A 419 -23.31 -6.62 -24.30
N LYS A 420 -23.67 -5.33 -24.39
CA LYS A 420 -24.43 -4.66 -23.34
C LYS A 420 -25.82 -5.28 -23.12
N THR A 421 -26.51 -5.70 -24.18
CA THR A 421 -27.80 -6.40 -24.04
C THR A 421 -27.66 -7.82 -23.50
N THR A 422 -26.61 -8.58 -23.86
CA THR A 422 -26.34 -9.88 -23.24
C THR A 422 -25.96 -9.71 -21.78
N LEU A 423 -25.05 -8.79 -21.42
CA LEU A 423 -24.73 -8.49 -20.02
C LEU A 423 -25.97 -8.08 -19.20
N GLN A 424 -26.91 -7.34 -19.80
CA GLN A 424 -28.17 -6.97 -19.14
C GLN A 424 -29.15 -8.16 -19.02
N CYS A 425 -29.15 -9.09 -19.98
CA CYS A 425 -29.88 -10.35 -19.89
C CYS A 425 -29.25 -11.32 -18.89
N ASP A 426 -27.92 -11.38 -18.83
CA ASP A 426 -27.14 -12.21 -17.91
C ASP A 426 -27.28 -11.72 -16.48
N LEU A 427 -27.35 -10.39 -16.26
CA LEU A 427 -27.65 -9.83 -14.94
C LEU A 427 -29.08 -10.17 -14.48
N LEU A 428 -30.05 -10.17 -15.41
CA LEU A 428 -31.42 -10.64 -15.16
C LEU A 428 -31.48 -12.15 -14.90
N ALA A 429 -30.72 -12.95 -15.66
CA ALA A 429 -30.62 -14.39 -15.49
C ALA A 429 -29.92 -14.78 -14.18
N GLN A 430 -28.86 -14.06 -13.78
CA GLN A 430 -28.20 -14.20 -12.49
C GLN A 430 -29.13 -13.78 -11.34
N SER A 431 -29.90 -12.70 -11.49
CA SER A 431 -30.91 -12.31 -10.50
C SER A 431 -32.00 -13.38 -10.33
N GLN A 432 -32.49 -13.96 -11.43
CA GLN A 432 -33.43 -15.09 -11.40
C GLN A 432 -32.79 -16.37 -10.85
N LEU A 433 -31.51 -16.62 -11.13
CA LEU A 433 -30.77 -17.76 -10.57
C LEU A 433 -30.55 -17.60 -9.06
N VAL A 434 -30.27 -16.40 -8.57
CA VAL A 434 -30.21 -16.10 -7.14
C VAL A 434 -31.58 -16.31 -6.48
N GLU A 435 -32.68 -15.89 -7.11
CA GLU A 435 -34.04 -16.16 -6.60
C GLU A 435 -34.37 -17.66 -6.59
N GLN A 436 -33.97 -18.40 -7.63
CA GLN A 436 -34.13 -19.86 -7.71
C GLN A 436 -33.24 -20.59 -6.68
N LEU A 437 -32.02 -20.14 -6.45
CA LEU A 437 -31.13 -20.68 -5.43
C LEU A 437 -31.66 -20.37 -4.02
N THR A 438 -32.20 -19.18 -3.79
CA THR A 438 -32.87 -18.83 -2.53
C THR A 438 -34.08 -19.72 -2.27
N LYS A 439 -34.92 -19.97 -3.29
CA LYS A 439 -36.02 -20.95 -3.20
C LYS A 439 -35.50 -22.37 -2.95
N ARG A 440 -34.46 -22.82 -3.66
CA ARG A 440 -33.86 -24.14 -3.43
C ARG A 440 -33.25 -24.30 -2.04
N VAL A 441 -32.70 -23.24 -1.47
CA VAL A 441 -32.20 -23.22 -0.08
C VAL A 441 -33.39 -23.37 0.88
N GLN A 442 -34.45 -22.58 0.73
CA GLN A 442 -35.68 -22.71 1.54
C GLN A 442 -36.36 -24.09 1.39
N GLU A 443 -36.39 -24.65 0.18
CA GLU A 443 -36.85 -26.02 -0.09
C GLU A 443 -35.92 -27.06 0.55
N SER A 444 -34.61 -26.82 0.61
CA SER A 444 -33.67 -27.70 1.29
C SER A 444 -33.75 -27.58 2.82
N ASP A 445 -34.02 -26.39 3.36
CA ASP A 445 -34.18 -26.15 4.80
C ASP A 445 -35.44 -26.84 5.30
N THR A 446 -36.57 -26.65 4.62
CA THR A 446 -37.82 -27.39 4.90
C THR A 446 -37.67 -28.90 4.68
N ARG A 447 -36.84 -29.34 3.73
CA ARG A 447 -36.47 -30.76 3.58
C ARG A 447 -35.61 -31.27 4.74
N ILE A 448 -34.71 -30.45 5.28
CA ILE A 448 -33.87 -30.77 6.45
C ILE A 448 -34.75 -30.86 7.70
N GLU A 449 -35.69 -29.93 7.91
CA GLU A 449 -36.68 -30.00 9.00
C GLU A 449 -37.52 -31.29 8.91
N GLN A 450 -38.00 -31.65 7.72
CA GLN A 450 -38.71 -32.92 7.51
C GLN A 450 -37.81 -34.14 7.73
N LEU A 451 -36.56 -34.13 7.25
CA LEU A 451 -35.62 -35.24 7.45
C LEU A 451 -35.19 -35.39 8.93
N LEU A 452 -35.11 -34.30 9.68
CA LEU A 452 -34.89 -34.33 11.13
C LEU A 452 -36.09 -34.93 11.85
N GLN A 453 -37.31 -34.56 11.48
CA GLN A 453 -38.53 -35.14 12.06
C GLN A 453 -38.72 -36.62 11.67
N ASP A 454 -38.38 -37.00 10.44
CA ASP A 454 -38.32 -38.39 10.00
C ASP A 454 -37.24 -39.17 10.77
N LEU A 455 -36.05 -38.59 11.01
CA LEU A 455 -34.99 -39.17 11.83
C LEU A 455 -35.40 -39.37 13.30
N GLU A 456 -36.13 -38.43 13.90
CA GLU A 456 -36.70 -38.60 15.23
C GLU A 456 -37.71 -39.75 15.27
N SER A 457 -38.59 -39.85 14.26
CA SER A 457 -39.55 -40.95 14.15
C SER A 457 -38.87 -42.31 13.91
N ALA A 458 -37.82 -42.34 13.09
CA ALA A 458 -37.03 -43.53 12.79
C ALA A 458 -36.18 -43.96 13.99
N ASN A 459 -35.62 -43.02 14.75
CA ASN A 459 -34.96 -43.31 16.03
C ASN A 459 -35.95 -43.87 17.05
N ALA A 460 -37.16 -43.31 17.18
CA ALA A 460 -38.19 -43.87 18.06
C ALA A 460 -38.58 -45.31 17.67
N ALA A 461 -38.72 -45.59 16.37
CA ALA A 461 -38.98 -46.94 15.85
C ALA A 461 -37.77 -47.89 16.05
N SER A 462 -36.56 -47.40 15.85
CA SER A 462 -35.30 -48.14 16.10
C SER A 462 -35.17 -48.51 17.58
N ASP A 463 -35.44 -47.56 18.49
CA ASP A 463 -35.36 -47.75 19.94
C ASP A 463 -36.44 -48.74 20.44
N GLN A 464 -37.62 -48.75 19.81
CA GLN A 464 -38.67 -49.71 20.08
C GLN A 464 -38.34 -51.12 19.54
N THR A 465 -37.77 -51.23 18.34
CA THR A 465 -37.30 -52.52 17.79
C THR A 465 -36.07 -53.06 18.54
N LEU A 466 -35.19 -52.20 19.07
CA LEU A 466 -34.09 -52.58 19.97
C LEU A 466 -34.61 -53.18 21.28
N LYS A 467 -35.63 -52.57 21.90
CA LYS A 467 -36.30 -53.12 23.09
C LYS A 467 -36.95 -54.47 22.81
N GLU A 468 -37.63 -54.62 21.68
CA GLU A 468 -38.18 -55.92 21.26
C GLU A 468 -37.09 -56.96 20.95
N MET A 469 -35.97 -56.55 20.36
CA MET A 469 -34.87 -57.45 20.04
C MET A 469 -34.12 -57.88 21.31
N GLN A 470 -33.91 -56.99 22.28
CA GLN A 470 -33.40 -57.34 23.61
C GLN A 470 -34.31 -58.35 24.33
N ALA A 471 -35.64 -58.15 24.31
CA ALA A 471 -36.59 -59.09 24.90
C ALA A 471 -36.53 -60.48 24.22
N LYS A 472 -36.43 -60.52 22.89
CA LYS A 472 -36.26 -61.78 22.12
C LYS A 472 -34.93 -62.46 22.44
N LEU A 473 -33.82 -61.71 22.47
CA LEU A 473 -32.48 -62.24 22.75
C LEU A 473 -32.37 -62.80 24.18
N GLN A 474 -32.97 -62.14 25.17
CA GLN A 474 -33.04 -62.63 26.54
C GLN A 474 -33.78 -63.99 26.61
N SER A 475 -34.95 -64.11 25.97
CA SER A 475 -35.68 -65.39 25.95
C SER A 475 -34.94 -66.50 25.20
N GLN A 476 -34.16 -66.16 24.16
CA GLN A 476 -33.32 -67.13 23.46
C GLN A 476 -32.18 -67.62 24.34
N LEU A 477 -31.53 -66.72 25.08
CA LEU A 477 -30.45 -67.03 26.02
C LEU A 477 -30.95 -68.00 27.11
N ASP A 478 -32.09 -67.69 27.73
CA ASP A 478 -32.72 -68.55 28.74
C ASP A 478 -33.04 -69.96 28.17
N SER A 479 -33.51 -70.03 26.92
CA SER A 479 -33.78 -71.32 26.25
C SER A 479 -32.52 -72.12 25.88
N GLN A 480 -31.40 -71.44 25.60
CA GLN A 480 -30.13 -72.11 25.29
C GLN A 480 -29.43 -72.60 26.55
N CYS A 481 -29.50 -71.86 27.65
CA CYS A 481 -29.02 -72.32 28.97
C CYS A 481 -29.71 -73.63 29.40
N GLN A 482 -31.03 -73.74 29.21
CA GLN A 482 -31.76 -74.99 29.48
C GLN A 482 -31.30 -76.16 28.58
N LYS A 483 -31.10 -75.92 27.27
CA LYS A 483 -30.65 -76.96 26.33
C LYS A 483 -29.22 -77.44 26.57
N LEU A 484 -28.31 -76.54 26.92
CA LEU A 484 -26.92 -76.90 27.27
C LEU A 484 -26.88 -77.80 28.50
N GLN A 485 -27.68 -77.50 29.53
CA GLN A 485 -27.80 -78.32 30.72
C GLN A 485 -28.30 -79.75 30.43
N GLU A 486 -29.17 -79.91 29.42
CA GLU A 486 -29.69 -81.22 28.98
C GLU A 486 -28.68 -82.03 28.15
N VAL A 487 -27.81 -81.35 27.37
CA VAL A 487 -26.80 -82.00 26.51
C VAL A 487 -25.59 -82.48 27.32
N THR A 488 -25.15 -81.72 28.33
CA THR A 488 -24.07 -82.15 29.24
C THR A 488 -24.40 -83.46 29.95
N LEU A 489 -25.65 -83.68 30.35
CA LEU A 489 -26.11 -84.93 30.96
C LEU A 489 -26.15 -86.12 29.99
N LYS A 490 -26.34 -85.90 28.69
CA LYS A 490 -26.41 -86.97 27.67
C LYS A 490 -25.03 -87.38 27.15
N LEU A 491 -24.08 -86.46 27.05
CA LEU A 491 -22.71 -86.75 26.58
C LEU A 491 -21.87 -87.54 27.61
N GLN A 492 -22.21 -87.48 28.89
CA GLN A 492 -21.55 -88.27 29.94
C GLN A 492 -21.92 -89.77 29.91
N SER A 493 -22.92 -90.16 29.10
CA SER A 493 -23.44 -91.54 29.02
C SER A 493 -22.85 -92.40 27.88
N ASN A 494 -22.24 -91.80 26.85
CA ASN A 494 -21.97 -92.50 25.57
C ASN A 494 -20.49 -92.81 25.27
N ILE A 495 -19.56 -92.57 26.20
CA ILE A 495 -18.14 -92.95 26.05
C ILE A 495 -17.94 -94.41 26.49
N SER A 496 -18.69 -95.35 25.89
CA SER A 496 -18.63 -96.77 26.26
C SER A 496 -19.12 -97.78 25.20
N ALA A 497 -18.78 -97.64 23.90
CA ALA A 497 -18.95 -98.73 22.90
C ALA A 497 -18.12 -98.64 21.58
N SER A 498 -17.06 -99.47 21.48
CA SER A 498 -16.63 -100.31 20.31
C SER A 498 -16.10 -99.74 18.95
N SER A 499 -15.45 -100.63 18.17
CA SER A 499 -14.58 -100.37 16.98
C SER A 499 -14.46 -101.55 15.97
N HIS A 500 -13.89 -101.30 14.74
CA HIS A 500 -13.29 -102.25 13.73
C HIS A 500 -14.22 -103.16 12.85
N THR A 501 -13.88 -103.75 11.66
CA THR A 501 -12.97 -103.53 10.46
C THR A 501 -13.25 -104.56 9.32
N GLN A 502 -12.63 -104.43 8.11
CA GLN A 502 -12.18 -105.49 7.13
C GLN A 502 -12.99 -105.79 5.82
N GLU A 503 -12.33 -105.82 4.63
CA GLU A 503 -12.28 -106.92 3.61
C GLU A 503 -11.83 -106.51 2.16
N GLU A 504 -10.88 -107.26 1.59
CA GLU A 504 -10.43 -107.32 0.17
C GLU A 504 -10.06 -108.80 -0.17
N LEU A 505 -9.74 -109.11 -1.45
CA LEU A 505 -8.91 -110.26 -1.95
C LEU A 505 -9.63 -111.60 -2.31
N ASP A 506 -9.83 -111.92 -3.62
CA ASP A 506 -10.09 -113.34 -4.04
C ASP A 506 -9.84 -113.80 -5.51
N VAL A 507 -10.17 -113.04 -6.59
CA VAL A 507 -10.49 -113.65 -7.92
C VAL A 507 -9.39 -113.62 -9.01
N LEU A 508 -8.13 -113.96 -8.67
CA LEU A 508 -6.99 -113.97 -9.62
C LEU A 508 -6.53 -115.41 -9.95
N LYS A 509 -7.36 -116.20 -10.65
CA LYS A 509 -7.20 -117.69 -10.70
C LYS A 509 -7.40 -118.42 -12.05
N SER A 510 -7.63 -117.74 -13.18
CA SER A 510 -8.05 -118.40 -14.44
C SER A 510 -7.06 -118.29 -15.61
N SER A 511 -5.77 -118.51 -15.35
CA SER A 511 -4.78 -118.84 -16.39
C SER A 511 -4.66 -120.37 -16.50
N LEU A 512 -4.89 -120.98 -17.69
CA LEU A 512 -4.40 -122.34 -17.95
C LEU A 512 -4.30 -122.80 -19.43
N ASP A 513 -5.25 -122.50 -20.32
CA ASP A 513 -5.42 -123.22 -21.60
C ASP A 513 -4.49 -122.79 -22.76
N GLU A 514 -3.28 -122.36 -22.42
CA GLU A 514 -2.34 -121.62 -23.29
C GLU A 514 -1.53 -122.49 -24.28
N LYS A 515 -1.63 -123.83 -24.26
CA LYS A 515 -0.55 -124.69 -24.82
C LYS A 515 -0.92 -125.81 -25.81
N SER A 516 -2.18 -125.95 -26.24
CA SER A 516 -2.57 -127.15 -27.03
C SER A 516 -2.38 -127.08 -28.56
N LEU A 517 -2.31 -125.91 -29.20
CA LEU A 517 -2.38 -125.82 -30.68
C LEU A 517 -1.03 -125.55 -31.38
N HIS A 518 0.05 -125.38 -30.62
CA HIS A 518 1.39 -124.98 -31.07
C HIS A 518 2.09 -125.94 -32.06
N TYR A 519 1.45 -127.07 -32.41
CA TYR A 519 1.95 -128.05 -33.36
C TYR A 519 1.47 -127.81 -34.80
N GLU A 520 0.31 -127.18 -35.00
CA GLU A 520 -0.23 -126.92 -36.35
C GLU A 520 0.46 -125.70 -37.00
N GLU A 521 0.97 -124.76 -36.18
CA GLU A 521 1.74 -123.59 -36.62
C GLU A 521 2.98 -123.95 -37.44
N LEU A 522 3.64 -125.08 -37.12
CA LEU A 522 4.91 -125.46 -37.75
C LEU A 522 4.77 -125.92 -39.21
N LYS A 523 3.57 -126.35 -39.61
CA LYS A 523 3.29 -126.85 -40.97
C LYS A 523 2.87 -125.74 -41.93
N LEU A 524 2.17 -124.72 -41.42
CA LEU A 524 1.83 -123.50 -42.17
C LEU A 524 3.05 -122.58 -42.36
N SER A 525 4.01 -122.63 -41.44
CA SER A 525 5.27 -121.85 -41.50
C SER A 525 6.05 -122.02 -42.81
N CYS A 526 6.06 -123.21 -43.42
CA CYS A 526 6.72 -123.43 -44.72
C CYS A 526 5.98 -122.78 -45.90
N GLY A 527 4.64 -122.67 -45.88
CA GLY A 527 3.88 -121.96 -46.91
C GLY A 527 4.03 -120.44 -46.79
N ALA A 528 4.10 -119.94 -45.56
CA ALA A 528 4.30 -118.51 -45.29
C ALA A 528 5.62 -117.96 -45.86
N LEU A 529 6.67 -118.79 -45.97
CA LEU A 529 7.97 -118.36 -46.51
C LEU A 529 7.96 -118.12 -48.03
N GLU A 530 7.15 -118.87 -48.80
CA GLU A 530 7.00 -118.63 -50.24
C GLU A 530 6.18 -117.36 -50.51
N GLU A 531 5.18 -117.08 -49.69
CA GLU A 531 4.37 -115.86 -49.78
C GLU A 531 5.13 -114.60 -49.30
N GLN A 532 5.96 -114.72 -48.26
CA GLN A 532 6.86 -113.65 -47.79
C GLN A 532 7.91 -113.23 -48.82
N LEU A 533 8.41 -114.15 -49.67
CA LEU A 533 9.32 -113.79 -50.76
C LEU A 533 8.63 -112.97 -51.86
N LYS A 534 7.34 -113.20 -52.08
CA LYS A 534 6.55 -112.48 -53.06
C LYS A 534 6.20 -111.06 -52.59
N THR A 535 5.73 -110.92 -51.35
CA THR A 535 5.47 -109.60 -50.74
C THR A 535 6.74 -108.78 -50.57
N LYS A 536 7.88 -109.39 -50.22
CA LYS A 536 9.19 -108.70 -50.20
C LYS A 536 9.60 -108.11 -51.55
N ASN A 537 9.26 -108.77 -52.66
CA ASN A 537 9.56 -108.27 -54.00
C ASN A 537 8.62 -107.13 -54.43
N GLU A 538 7.38 -107.13 -53.94
CA GLU A 538 6.41 -106.04 -54.13
C GLU A 538 6.76 -104.83 -53.25
N ASP A 539 7.16 -105.03 -51.99
CA ASP A 539 7.69 -104.01 -51.09
C ASP A 539 8.95 -103.33 -51.65
N LEU A 540 9.88 -104.09 -52.25
CA LEU A 540 11.12 -103.54 -52.81
C LEU A 540 10.84 -102.63 -54.02
N ASN A 541 9.81 -102.94 -54.81
CA ASN A 541 9.32 -102.04 -55.86
C ASN A 541 8.62 -100.80 -55.27
N ARG A 542 7.85 -100.93 -54.18
CA ARG A 542 7.21 -99.79 -53.50
C ARG A 542 8.26 -98.83 -52.93
N VAL A 543 9.28 -99.34 -52.25
CA VAL A 543 10.41 -98.53 -51.73
C VAL A 543 11.18 -97.84 -52.86
N SER A 544 11.33 -98.48 -54.03
CA SER A 544 11.97 -97.83 -55.20
C SER A 544 11.16 -96.64 -55.74
N VAL A 545 9.83 -96.71 -55.70
CA VAL A 545 8.95 -95.59 -56.07
C VAL A 545 8.93 -94.50 -54.99
N GLU A 546 8.86 -94.87 -53.71
CA GLU A 546 8.94 -93.94 -52.57
C GLU A 546 10.29 -93.19 -52.53
N LEU A 547 11.40 -93.84 -52.91
CA LEU A 547 12.73 -93.22 -53.02
C LEU A 547 12.80 -92.20 -54.16
N ASN A 548 12.20 -92.48 -55.32
CA ASN A 548 12.12 -91.51 -56.42
C ASN A 548 11.25 -90.31 -56.05
N ASN A 549 10.08 -90.54 -55.46
CA ASN A 549 9.21 -89.46 -54.98
C ASN A 549 9.91 -88.59 -53.91
N SER A 550 10.74 -89.19 -53.04
CA SER A 550 11.57 -88.45 -52.08
C SER A 550 12.68 -87.65 -52.75
N ASN A 551 13.32 -88.17 -53.81
CA ASN A 551 14.32 -87.43 -54.58
C ASN A 551 13.70 -86.21 -55.29
N ASP A 552 12.50 -86.35 -55.86
CA ASP A 552 11.77 -85.24 -56.49
C ASP A 552 11.36 -84.17 -55.44
N ALA A 553 10.89 -84.60 -54.26
CA ALA A 553 10.59 -83.70 -53.15
C ALA A 553 11.84 -82.95 -52.64
N ILE A 554 12.99 -83.63 -52.53
CA ILE A 554 14.28 -83.01 -52.19
C ILE A 554 14.70 -82.00 -53.27
N HIS A 555 14.43 -82.27 -54.56
CA HIS A 555 14.72 -81.33 -55.64
C HIS A 555 13.84 -80.07 -55.57
N SER A 556 12.55 -80.19 -55.27
CA SER A 556 11.67 -79.04 -55.07
C SER A 556 12.10 -78.19 -53.85
N LEU A 557 12.34 -78.82 -52.69
CA LEU A 557 12.84 -78.12 -51.50
C LEU A 557 14.18 -77.40 -51.75
N LYS A 558 15.04 -77.96 -52.61
CA LYS A 558 16.31 -77.33 -52.98
C LYS A 558 16.13 -76.11 -53.89
N MET A 559 15.08 -76.08 -54.72
CA MET A 559 14.73 -74.90 -55.52
C MET A 559 14.09 -73.81 -54.65
N GLU A 560 13.20 -74.16 -53.73
CA GLU A 560 12.64 -73.20 -52.76
C GLU A 560 13.73 -72.60 -51.86
N LEU A 561 14.67 -73.42 -51.35
CA LEU A 561 15.81 -72.93 -50.58
C LEU A 561 16.68 -71.95 -51.39
N GLN A 562 16.81 -72.16 -52.70
CA GLN A 562 17.57 -71.27 -53.59
C GLN A 562 16.81 -69.97 -53.88
N ALA A 563 15.49 -70.00 -54.01
CA ALA A 563 14.65 -68.80 -54.13
C ALA A 563 14.72 -67.96 -52.84
N THR A 564 14.42 -68.56 -51.67
CA THR A 564 14.46 -67.85 -50.38
C THR A 564 15.84 -67.27 -50.06
N ARG A 565 16.92 -67.88 -50.57
CA ARG A 565 18.26 -67.34 -50.44
C ARG A 565 18.47 -66.06 -51.26
N LEU A 566 17.94 -66.01 -52.49
CA LEU A 566 18.03 -64.82 -53.33
C LEU A 566 17.21 -63.66 -52.75
N ASP A 567 16.03 -63.95 -52.18
CA ASP A 567 15.19 -62.95 -51.50
C ASP A 567 15.84 -62.40 -50.21
N LEU A 568 16.57 -63.25 -49.49
CA LEU A 568 17.39 -62.81 -48.34
C LEU A 568 18.61 -61.99 -48.80
N GLU A 569 19.25 -62.35 -49.91
CA GLU A 569 20.38 -61.60 -50.48
C GLU A 569 19.94 -60.22 -51.07
N SER A 570 18.71 -60.06 -51.54
CA SER A 570 18.14 -58.74 -51.88
C SER A 570 17.78 -57.94 -50.64
N SER A 571 16.99 -58.51 -49.71
CA SER A 571 16.58 -57.84 -48.47
C SER A 571 17.79 -57.38 -47.62
N THR A 572 18.90 -58.12 -47.65
CA THR A 572 20.15 -57.73 -46.99
C THR A 572 20.82 -56.53 -47.67
N LYS A 573 20.72 -56.38 -48.99
CA LYS A 573 21.21 -55.18 -49.69
C LYS A 573 20.36 -53.96 -49.33
N ASP A 574 19.04 -54.11 -49.34
CA ASP A 574 18.12 -53.03 -49.00
C ASP A 574 18.36 -52.57 -47.55
N LEU A 575 18.53 -53.50 -46.60
CA LEU A 575 18.80 -53.19 -45.20
C LEU A 575 20.15 -52.48 -44.99
N ASN A 576 21.20 -52.85 -45.74
CA ASN A 576 22.47 -52.10 -45.75
C ASN A 576 22.28 -50.69 -46.34
N GLN A 577 21.46 -50.54 -47.38
CA GLN A 577 21.17 -49.25 -48.00
C GLN A 577 20.37 -48.33 -47.07
N TYR A 578 19.41 -48.88 -46.32
CA TYR A 578 18.72 -48.16 -45.25
C TYR A 578 19.68 -47.76 -44.12
N GLN A 579 20.64 -48.61 -43.72
CA GLN A 579 21.66 -48.23 -42.73
C GLN A 579 22.57 -47.08 -43.21
N THR A 580 22.99 -47.06 -44.48
CA THR A 580 23.76 -45.92 -45.02
C THR A 580 22.92 -44.65 -45.07
N ASN A 581 21.64 -44.74 -45.47
CA ASN A 581 20.74 -43.58 -45.52
C ASN A 581 20.46 -43.02 -44.11
N LEU A 582 20.32 -43.89 -43.10
CA LEU A 582 20.17 -43.49 -41.69
C LEU A 582 21.43 -42.77 -41.18
N SER A 583 22.62 -43.31 -41.46
CA SER A 583 23.90 -42.65 -41.11
C SER A 583 24.03 -41.26 -41.76
N ASP A 584 23.62 -41.09 -43.02
CA ASP A 584 23.65 -39.81 -43.72
C ASP A 584 22.65 -38.79 -43.12
N VAL A 585 21.46 -39.26 -42.71
CA VAL A 585 20.45 -38.43 -42.03
C VAL A 585 20.91 -38.05 -40.62
N GLU A 586 21.44 -38.98 -39.84
CA GLU A 586 22.05 -38.71 -38.52
C GLU A 586 23.18 -37.68 -38.63
N GLN A 587 24.03 -37.78 -39.67
CA GLN A 587 25.11 -36.83 -39.89
C GLN A 587 24.60 -35.43 -40.29
N LYS A 588 23.53 -35.33 -41.08
CA LYS A 588 22.86 -34.06 -41.43
C LYS A 588 22.20 -33.42 -40.21
N LEU A 589 21.39 -34.17 -39.47
CA LEU A 589 20.73 -33.69 -38.25
C LEU A 589 21.75 -33.26 -37.19
N LYS A 590 22.87 -33.97 -37.05
CA LYS A 590 23.98 -33.55 -36.19
C LYS A 590 24.58 -32.22 -36.63
N LYS A 591 24.77 -32.02 -37.95
CA LYS A 591 25.29 -30.76 -38.50
C LYS A 591 24.33 -29.60 -38.27
N GLU A 592 23.04 -29.77 -38.57
CA GLU A 592 21.99 -28.77 -38.32
C GLU A 592 21.86 -28.43 -36.83
N ARG A 593 21.91 -29.43 -35.95
CA ARG A 593 21.92 -29.24 -34.49
C ARG A 593 23.14 -28.45 -34.02
N ASP A 594 24.33 -28.78 -34.54
CA ASP A 594 25.57 -28.10 -34.15
C ASP A 594 25.60 -26.65 -34.71
N GLU A 595 25.06 -26.41 -35.90
CA GLU A 595 24.84 -25.06 -36.48
C GLU A 595 23.82 -24.24 -35.67
N LEU A 596 22.68 -24.82 -35.30
CA LEU A 596 21.69 -24.19 -34.41
C LEU A 596 22.27 -23.90 -33.02
N HIS A 597 23.11 -24.77 -32.47
CA HIS A 597 23.76 -24.54 -31.18
C HIS A 597 24.77 -23.38 -31.26
N VAL A 598 25.46 -23.20 -32.39
CA VAL A 598 26.34 -22.03 -32.63
C VAL A 598 25.50 -20.76 -32.77
N ALA A 599 24.41 -20.78 -33.54
CA ALA A 599 23.51 -19.64 -33.71
C ALA A 599 22.85 -19.21 -32.38
N LEU A 600 22.34 -20.17 -31.60
CA LEU A 600 21.76 -19.91 -30.28
C LEU A 600 22.81 -19.31 -29.33
N LYS A 601 24.04 -19.82 -29.33
CA LYS A 601 25.13 -19.29 -28.50
C LYS A 601 25.49 -17.86 -28.89
N ALA A 602 25.51 -17.54 -30.18
CA ALA A 602 25.71 -16.16 -30.66
C ALA A 602 24.58 -15.23 -30.18
N LYS A 603 23.31 -15.67 -30.29
CA LYS A 603 22.16 -14.90 -29.80
C LYS A 603 22.12 -14.76 -28.28
N MET A 604 22.62 -15.73 -27.51
CA MET A 604 22.81 -15.54 -26.06
C MET A 604 23.87 -14.47 -25.76
N THR A 605 25.03 -14.49 -26.45
CA THR A 605 26.05 -13.45 -26.26
C THR A 605 25.59 -12.05 -26.69
N GLU A 606 24.73 -11.95 -27.71
CA GLU A 606 24.08 -10.70 -28.12
C GLU A 606 23.08 -10.21 -27.06
N CYS A 607 22.29 -11.11 -26.45
CA CYS A 607 21.40 -10.79 -25.33
C CYS A 607 22.17 -10.38 -24.06
N GLU A 608 23.31 -11.00 -23.77
CA GLU A 608 24.20 -10.61 -22.67
C GLU A 608 24.81 -9.23 -22.90
N GLN A 609 25.24 -8.93 -24.13
CA GLN A 609 25.76 -7.61 -24.50
C GLN A 609 24.66 -6.54 -24.42
N LEU A 610 23.45 -6.78 -24.96
CA LEU A 610 22.32 -5.87 -24.83
C LEU A 610 21.88 -5.65 -23.37
N ARG A 611 21.92 -6.69 -22.52
CA ARG A 611 21.69 -6.53 -21.06
C ARG A 611 22.74 -5.64 -20.43
N LYS A 612 24.01 -5.79 -20.81
CA LYS A 612 25.10 -4.95 -20.32
C LYS A 612 24.95 -3.50 -20.77
N ASP A 613 24.67 -3.28 -22.06
CA ASP A 613 24.46 -1.93 -22.61
C ASP A 613 23.23 -1.24 -21.99
N TYR A 614 22.16 -1.99 -21.70
CA TYR A 614 21.02 -1.49 -20.94
C TYR A 614 21.36 -1.17 -19.49
N SER A 615 22.19 -1.97 -18.81
CA SER A 615 22.70 -1.66 -17.47
C SER A 615 23.56 -0.39 -17.49
N ASP A 616 24.53 -0.30 -18.40
CA ASP A 616 25.41 0.86 -18.55
C ASP A 616 24.63 2.13 -18.89
N LEU A 617 23.51 2.04 -19.63
CA LEU A 617 22.61 3.17 -19.91
C LEU A 617 21.77 3.54 -18.69
N LYS A 618 21.22 2.56 -17.98
CA LYS A 618 20.47 2.75 -16.73
C LYS A 618 21.34 3.42 -15.68
N ASP A 619 22.55 2.94 -15.46
CA ASP A 619 23.48 3.46 -14.46
C ASP A 619 23.92 4.88 -14.80
N LYS A 620 24.13 5.21 -16.09
CA LYS A 620 24.35 6.61 -16.54
C LYS A 620 23.15 7.51 -16.26
N MET A 621 21.93 7.02 -16.47
CA MET A 621 20.71 7.81 -16.22
C MET A 621 20.47 8.02 -14.72
N VAL A 622 20.76 7.01 -13.88
CA VAL A 622 20.77 7.15 -12.41
C VAL A 622 21.80 8.16 -11.97
N VAL A 623 23.06 8.09 -12.45
CA VAL A 623 24.12 9.05 -12.09
C VAL A 623 23.78 10.47 -12.55
N ALA A 624 23.17 10.65 -13.73
CA ALA A 624 22.70 11.96 -14.18
C ALA A 624 21.56 12.51 -13.30
N MET A 625 20.59 11.67 -12.94
CA MET A 625 19.48 12.06 -12.07
C MET A 625 19.96 12.34 -10.63
N GLU A 626 20.91 11.58 -10.11
CA GLU A 626 21.61 11.88 -8.85
C GLU A 626 22.38 13.20 -8.91
N HIS A 627 23.01 13.54 -10.04
CA HIS A 627 23.70 14.83 -10.22
C HIS A 627 22.70 15.98 -10.12
N THR A 628 21.60 15.92 -10.87
CA THR A 628 20.56 16.96 -10.84
C THR A 628 19.86 17.05 -9.48
N MET A 629 19.60 15.93 -8.81
CA MET A 629 19.08 15.92 -7.44
C MET A 629 20.06 16.53 -6.44
N ARG A 630 21.38 16.33 -6.63
CA ARG A 630 22.43 16.93 -5.80
C ARG A 630 22.53 18.43 -6.03
N GLU A 631 22.52 18.90 -7.29
CA GLU A 631 22.46 20.33 -7.65
C GLU A 631 21.23 21.01 -7.03
N LYS A 632 20.04 20.38 -7.10
CA LYS A 632 18.82 20.91 -6.47
C LYS A 632 18.86 20.84 -4.94
N THR A 633 19.53 19.85 -4.36
CA THR A 633 19.75 19.79 -2.91
C THR A 633 20.68 20.92 -2.45
N ASP A 634 21.74 21.21 -3.20
CA ASP A 634 22.69 22.27 -2.91
C ASP A 634 22.04 23.66 -3.08
N GLU A 635 21.19 23.85 -4.11
CA GLU A 635 20.38 25.05 -4.31
C GLU A 635 19.38 25.28 -3.15
N ILE A 636 18.69 24.22 -2.70
CA ILE A 636 17.81 24.28 -1.51
C ILE A 636 18.61 24.59 -0.24
N GLN A 637 19.82 24.04 -0.07
CA GLN A 637 20.69 24.34 1.07
C GLN A 637 21.16 25.81 1.05
N SER A 638 21.50 26.36 -0.11
CA SER A 638 21.84 27.78 -0.27
C SER A 638 20.67 28.68 0.11
N LEU A 639 19.47 28.43 -0.43
CA LEU A 639 18.26 29.18 -0.09
C LEU A 639 17.89 29.06 1.39
N LYS A 640 18.11 27.89 2.01
CA LYS A 640 17.90 27.68 3.45
C LYS A 640 18.92 28.46 4.28
N HIS A 641 20.16 28.58 3.84
CA HIS A 641 21.18 29.39 4.51
C HIS A 641 20.86 30.89 4.41
N GLU A 642 20.49 31.38 3.22
CA GLU A 642 20.05 32.77 3.00
C GLU A 642 18.82 33.12 3.86
N LEU A 643 17.82 32.23 3.93
CA LEU A 643 16.68 32.39 4.83
C LEU A 643 17.11 32.45 6.30
N SER A 644 18.03 31.57 6.72
CA SER A 644 18.57 31.55 8.10
C SER A 644 19.26 32.86 8.46
N GLU A 645 20.17 33.35 7.60
CA GLU A 645 20.86 34.64 7.80
C GLU A 645 19.86 35.80 7.86
N ARG A 646 18.78 35.74 7.06
CA ARG A 646 17.73 36.76 7.04
C ARG A 646 16.85 36.74 8.29
N THR A 647 16.55 35.56 8.84
CA THR A 647 15.92 35.45 10.17
C THR A 647 16.84 36.00 11.27
N GLU A 648 18.13 35.66 11.27
CA GLU A 648 19.06 36.22 12.26
C GLU A 648 19.21 37.75 12.15
N GLU A 649 19.17 38.32 10.94
CA GLU A 649 19.14 39.77 10.74
C GLU A 649 17.86 40.41 11.30
N LEU A 650 16.70 39.78 11.09
CA LEU A 650 15.43 40.24 11.64
C LEU A 650 15.40 40.12 13.16
N GLU A 651 15.87 39.02 13.74
CA GLU A 651 16.02 38.83 15.19
C GLU A 651 16.97 39.88 15.79
N ARG A 652 18.13 40.12 15.17
CA ARG A 652 19.06 41.19 15.58
C ARG A 652 18.41 42.58 15.51
N SER A 653 17.57 42.83 14.49
CA SER A 653 16.82 44.09 14.36
C SER A 653 15.75 44.25 15.44
N VAL A 654 14.94 43.22 15.69
CA VAL A 654 13.94 43.19 16.76
C VAL A 654 14.60 43.35 18.14
N GLN A 655 15.70 42.66 18.40
CA GLN A 655 16.44 42.77 19.66
C GLN A 655 17.00 44.18 19.86
N SER A 656 17.49 44.83 18.80
CA SER A 656 17.91 46.24 18.85
C SER A 656 16.76 47.18 19.20
N LEU A 657 15.57 46.96 18.62
CA LEU A 657 14.37 47.77 18.90
C LEU A 657 13.85 47.55 20.33
N ILE A 658 13.96 46.33 20.88
CA ILE A 658 13.64 46.03 22.28
C ILE A 658 14.60 46.81 23.20
N VAL A 659 15.92 46.68 23.00
CA VAL A 659 16.92 47.39 23.82
C VAL A 659 16.75 48.91 23.76
N GLU A 660 16.42 49.47 22.59
CA GLU A 660 16.14 50.90 22.47
C GLU A 660 14.85 51.30 23.21
N ARG A 661 13.80 50.48 23.15
CA ARG A 661 12.54 50.71 23.87
C ARG A 661 12.71 50.63 25.39
N ASP A 662 13.49 49.66 25.87
CA ASP A 662 13.82 49.51 27.28
C ASP A 662 14.68 50.69 27.78
N SER A 663 15.62 51.18 26.97
CA SER A 663 16.37 52.41 27.26
C SER A 663 15.46 53.65 27.35
N GLN A 664 14.41 53.73 26.52
CA GLN A 664 13.43 54.81 26.59
C GLN A 664 12.49 54.68 27.81
N LEU A 665 12.15 53.46 28.23
CA LEU A 665 11.37 53.22 29.45
C LEU A 665 12.19 53.59 30.69
N ALA A 666 13.43 53.11 30.81
CA ALA A 666 14.31 53.45 31.93
C ALA A 666 14.50 54.97 32.11
N LYS A 667 14.66 55.73 31.01
CA LYS A 667 14.72 57.21 31.05
C LYS A 667 13.40 57.87 31.48
N LYS A 668 12.25 57.27 31.18
CA LYS A 668 10.95 57.74 31.67
C LYS A 668 10.77 57.46 33.15
N ASP A 669 11.19 56.28 33.62
CA ASP A 669 11.12 55.90 35.02
C ASP A 669 12.07 56.76 35.87
N GLU A 670 13.26 57.08 35.38
CA GLU A 670 14.20 58.03 35.98
C GLU A 670 13.59 59.45 36.08
N CYS A 671 12.98 59.96 35.00
CA CYS A 671 12.30 61.25 35.00
C CYS A 671 11.07 61.29 35.93
N LEU A 672 10.32 60.19 36.03
CA LEU A 672 9.21 60.05 36.98
C LEU A 672 9.72 60.00 38.42
N ALA A 673 10.84 59.33 38.68
CA ALA A 673 11.48 59.30 40.00
C ALA A 673 11.96 60.71 40.43
N GLU A 674 12.60 61.46 39.54
CA GLU A 674 12.94 62.88 39.77
C GLU A 674 11.68 63.70 40.10
N LYS A 675 10.59 63.51 39.34
CA LYS A 675 9.33 64.26 39.57
C LYS A 675 8.64 63.90 40.88
N VAL A 676 8.69 62.63 41.28
CA VAL A 676 8.22 62.16 42.59
C VAL A 676 9.08 62.74 43.71
N GLN A 677 10.40 62.82 43.53
CA GLN A 677 11.31 63.40 44.52
C GLN A 677 11.12 64.92 44.67
N GLU A 678 10.86 65.64 43.58
CA GLU A 678 10.50 67.06 43.57
C GLU A 678 9.16 67.31 44.29
N LEU A 679 8.15 66.45 44.04
CA LEU A 679 6.88 66.46 44.78
C LEU A 679 7.08 66.20 46.27
N VAL A 680 7.88 65.20 46.66
CA VAL A 680 8.21 64.91 48.07
C VAL A 680 8.91 66.11 48.72
N GLY A 681 9.82 66.78 48.02
CA GLY A 681 10.43 68.04 48.48
C GLY A 681 9.37 69.12 48.74
N SER A 682 8.44 69.33 47.82
CA SER A 682 7.35 70.30 48.00
C SER A 682 6.42 69.97 49.19
N PHE A 683 6.16 68.68 49.45
CA PHE A 683 5.41 68.25 50.63
C PHE A 683 6.18 68.50 51.93
N GLN A 684 7.51 68.36 51.93
CA GLN A 684 8.36 68.68 53.08
C GLN A 684 8.39 70.19 53.36
N GLU A 685 8.44 71.04 52.33
CA GLU A 685 8.31 72.50 52.48
C GLU A 685 6.93 72.90 53.03
N ILE A 686 5.85 72.31 52.52
CA ILE A 686 4.49 72.54 53.03
C ILE A 686 4.36 72.10 54.50
N ALA A 687 4.99 70.98 54.88
CA ALA A 687 5.01 70.51 56.26
C ALA A 687 5.80 71.46 57.19
N ALA A 688 6.94 71.99 56.73
CA ALA A 688 7.72 73.00 57.46
C ALA A 688 6.92 74.31 57.63
N LEU A 689 6.32 74.81 56.56
CA LEU A 689 5.46 76.00 56.60
C LEU A 689 4.25 75.82 57.54
N LYS A 690 3.64 74.63 57.57
CA LYS A 690 2.57 74.28 58.52
C LYS A 690 3.06 74.33 59.96
N TYR A 691 4.23 73.74 60.25
CA TYR A 691 4.85 73.75 61.57
C TYR A 691 5.17 75.18 62.05
N ASP A 692 5.72 76.02 61.17
CA ASP A 692 5.98 77.44 61.47
C ASP A 692 4.68 78.23 61.71
N LEU A 693 3.61 77.93 60.97
CA LEU A 693 2.29 78.53 61.18
C LEU A 693 1.69 78.12 62.53
N GLU A 694 1.80 76.83 62.90
CA GLU A 694 1.34 76.30 64.19
C GLU A 694 2.09 76.92 65.36
N ASN A 695 3.41 77.09 65.25
CA ASN A 695 4.23 77.79 66.25
C ASN A 695 3.88 79.29 66.34
N SER A 696 3.62 79.95 65.22
CA SER A 696 3.17 81.34 65.19
C SER A 696 1.78 81.51 65.84
N MET A 697 0.85 80.60 65.57
CA MET A 697 -0.47 80.55 66.24
C MET A 697 -0.34 80.29 67.75
N ALA A 698 0.58 79.41 68.18
CA ALA A 698 0.85 79.17 69.59
C ALA A 698 1.42 80.44 70.29
N ALA A 699 2.34 81.15 69.64
CA ALA A 699 2.88 82.42 70.14
C ALA A 699 1.81 83.53 70.22
N GLN A 700 0.93 83.62 69.22
CA GLN A 700 -0.22 84.54 69.24
C GLN A 700 -1.22 84.19 70.35
N ASN A 701 -1.54 82.91 70.54
CA ASN A 701 -2.40 82.47 71.64
C ASN A 701 -1.78 82.75 73.02
N SER A 702 -0.45 82.61 73.16
CA SER A 702 0.26 83.00 74.39
C SER A 702 0.19 84.51 74.65
N THR A 703 0.29 85.36 73.62
CA THR A 703 0.16 86.81 73.78
C THR A 703 -1.28 87.25 74.05
N ILE A 704 -2.28 86.59 73.46
CA ILE A 704 -3.70 86.76 73.81
C ILE A 704 -3.94 86.36 75.27
N GLY A 705 -3.35 85.26 75.75
CA GLY A 705 -3.40 84.84 77.15
C GLY A 705 -2.80 85.89 78.10
N GLN A 706 -1.64 86.44 77.76
CA GLN A 706 -0.99 87.50 78.52
C GLN A 706 -1.86 88.76 78.61
N LEU A 707 -2.39 89.23 77.46
CA LEU A 707 -3.28 90.38 77.38
C LEU A 707 -4.58 90.18 78.17
N LYS A 708 -5.13 88.96 78.22
CA LYS A 708 -6.28 88.63 79.09
C LYS A 708 -5.91 88.75 80.57
N SER A 709 -4.77 88.20 81.00
CA SER A 709 -4.30 88.34 82.39
C SER A 709 -4.10 89.81 82.79
N ASP A 710 -3.58 90.63 81.87
CA ASP A 710 -3.31 92.04 82.15
C ASP A 710 -4.60 92.88 82.10
N LEU A 711 -5.60 92.47 81.31
CA LEU A 711 -6.97 93.00 81.37
C LEU A 711 -7.67 92.67 82.70
N GLU A 712 -7.57 91.44 83.19
CA GLU A 712 -8.12 91.03 84.50
C GLU A 712 -7.48 91.82 85.64
N LYS A 713 -6.15 92.00 85.62
CA LYS A 713 -5.45 92.87 86.59
C LYS A 713 -5.96 94.30 86.53
N ALA A 714 -6.10 94.88 85.33
CA ALA A 714 -6.64 96.22 85.17
C ALA A 714 -8.10 96.34 85.67
N GLN A 715 -8.94 95.31 85.46
CA GLN A 715 -10.29 95.25 86.02
C GLN A 715 -10.26 95.21 87.56
N THR A 716 -9.43 94.36 88.17
CA THR A 716 -9.29 94.33 89.64
C THR A 716 -8.78 95.66 90.21
N GLN A 717 -7.87 96.34 89.51
CA GLN A 717 -7.40 97.67 89.91
C GLN A 717 -8.52 98.72 89.83
N ILE A 718 -9.32 98.70 88.77
CA ILE A 718 -10.49 99.59 88.63
C ILE A 718 -11.51 99.33 89.76
N GLU A 719 -11.72 98.08 90.16
CA GLU A 719 -12.60 97.76 91.29
C GLU A 719 -12.02 98.29 92.62
N THR A 720 -10.71 98.18 92.88
CA THR A 720 -10.07 98.77 94.07
C THR A 720 -10.03 100.30 94.05
N ASP A 721 -9.87 100.91 92.87
CA ASP A 721 -9.94 102.36 92.69
C ASP A 721 -11.38 102.86 92.95
N ARG A 722 -12.38 102.05 92.63
CA ARG A 722 -13.79 102.32 92.90
C ARG A 722 -14.13 102.19 94.39
N GLU A 723 -13.57 101.20 95.08
CA GLU A 723 -13.67 101.08 96.55
C GLU A 723 -13.01 102.26 97.26
N THR A 724 -11.82 102.69 96.84
CA THR A 724 -11.16 103.88 97.42
C THR A 724 -11.88 105.19 97.10
N ILE A 725 -12.50 105.33 95.92
CA ILE A 725 -13.40 106.47 95.62
C ILE A 725 -14.63 106.46 96.54
N ASN A 726 -15.20 105.29 96.87
CA ASN A 726 -16.30 105.20 97.82
C ASN A 726 -15.87 105.63 99.23
N VAL A 727 -14.70 105.18 99.72
CA VAL A 727 -14.15 105.62 101.01
C VAL A 727 -13.88 107.13 101.03
N LEU A 728 -13.35 107.71 99.95
CA LEU A 728 -13.16 109.16 99.84
C LEU A 728 -14.49 109.94 99.81
N ASN A 729 -15.55 109.37 99.23
CA ASN A 729 -16.89 109.97 99.30
C ASN A 729 -17.47 109.91 100.72
N ASP A 730 -17.29 108.80 101.44
CA ASP A 730 -17.68 108.68 102.85
C ASP A 730 -16.91 109.72 103.72
N GLU A 731 -15.61 109.88 103.49
CA GLU A 731 -14.78 110.92 104.15
C GLU A 731 -15.29 112.35 103.85
N VAL A 732 -15.67 112.64 102.60
CA VAL A 732 -16.27 113.91 102.20
C VAL A 732 -17.62 114.14 102.87
N ASP A 733 -18.49 113.13 102.98
CA ASP A 733 -19.77 113.28 103.68
C ASP A 733 -19.59 113.40 105.21
N THR A 734 -18.59 112.76 105.84
CA THR A 734 -18.23 113.09 107.23
C THR A 734 -17.70 114.53 107.38
N SER A 735 -16.86 115.01 106.47
CA SER A 735 -16.36 116.39 106.48
C SER A 735 -17.50 117.41 106.32
N LYS A 736 -18.55 117.04 105.56
CA LYS A 736 -19.77 117.83 105.35
C LYS A 736 -20.65 117.87 106.59
N ILE A 737 -20.72 116.77 107.35
CA ILE A 737 -21.36 116.71 108.68
C ILE A 737 -20.60 117.61 109.68
N GLU A 738 -19.27 117.60 109.68
CA GLU A 738 -18.46 118.51 110.51
C GLU A 738 -18.67 119.98 110.13
N ILE A 739 -18.75 120.31 108.84
CA ILE A 739 -19.08 121.68 108.38
C ILE A 739 -20.48 122.10 108.84
N GLN A 740 -21.47 121.21 108.81
CA GLN A 740 -22.81 121.49 109.33
C GLN A 740 -22.81 121.69 110.85
N ALA A 741 -22.05 120.90 111.60
CA ALA A 741 -21.87 121.08 113.04
C ALA A 741 -21.17 122.41 113.39
N LEU A 742 -20.16 122.81 112.62
CA LEU A 742 -19.47 124.10 112.77
C LEU A 742 -20.37 125.29 112.36
N GLN A 743 -21.27 125.11 111.39
CA GLN A 743 -22.30 126.12 111.06
C GLN A 743 -23.35 126.27 112.18
N ALA A 744 -23.75 125.18 112.84
CA ALA A 744 -24.60 125.24 114.02
C ALA A 744 -23.91 125.95 115.20
N ALA A 745 -22.65 125.60 115.50
CA ALA A 745 -21.84 126.27 116.53
C ALA A 745 -21.60 127.77 116.24
N LYS A 746 -21.49 128.15 114.95
CA LYS A 746 -21.41 129.57 114.54
C LYS A 746 -22.71 130.31 114.86
N LEU A 747 -23.87 129.71 114.60
CA LEU A 747 -25.18 130.31 114.91
C LEU A 747 -25.38 130.47 116.42
N GLU A 748 -24.97 129.49 117.24
CA GLU A 748 -24.96 129.62 118.70
C GLU A 748 -24.02 130.74 119.19
N LEU A 749 -22.87 130.95 118.54
CA LEU A 749 -21.96 132.06 118.85
C LEU A 749 -22.52 133.43 118.44
N GLU A 750 -23.18 133.53 117.29
CA GLU A 750 -23.87 134.76 116.87
C GLU A 750 -25.05 135.10 117.80
N ASP A 751 -25.78 134.11 118.30
CA ASP A 751 -26.83 134.32 119.30
C ASP A 751 -26.27 134.71 120.68
N ASN A 752 -25.12 134.15 121.10
CA ASN A 752 -24.43 134.58 122.32
C ASN A 752 -23.89 136.02 122.23
N VAL A 753 -23.45 136.48 121.06
CA VAL A 753 -23.04 137.88 120.84
C VAL A 753 -24.24 138.82 120.92
N ASN A 754 -25.40 138.44 120.37
CA ASN A 754 -26.64 139.20 120.52
C ASN A 754 -27.08 139.28 121.99
N ASN A 755 -27.03 138.17 122.74
CA ASN A 755 -27.31 138.13 124.18
C ASN A 755 -26.37 139.03 125.02
N LEU A 756 -25.10 139.18 124.63
CA LEU A 756 -24.18 140.14 125.26
C LEU A 756 -24.50 141.60 124.92
N SER A 757 -25.04 141.87 123.73
CA SER A 757 -25.48 143.23 123.34
C SER A 757 -26.72 143.71 124.11
N GLU A 758 -27.68 142.82 124.39
CA GLU A 758 -28.87 143.13 125.19
C GLU A 758 -28.55 143.34 126.68
N ARG A 759 -27.51 142.66 127.20
CA ARG A 759 -27.10 142.78 128.61
C ARG A 759 -26.47 144.14 128.96
N LYS A 760 -25.99 144.89 127.95
CA LYS A 760 -25.44 146.26 128.12
C LYS A 760 -26.52 147.35 128.15
N THR A 761 -27.67 147.13 127.50
CA THR A 761 -28.74 148.13 127.32
C THR A 761 -29.92 147.98 128.30
N ARG A 762 -29.94 146.90 129.09
CA ARG A 762 -30.99 146.65 130.11
C ARG A 762 -30.50 146.78 131.56
N LEU A 763 -29.21 147.05 131.80
CA LEU A 763 -28.68 147.41 133.12
C LEU A 763 -28.80 148.93 133.37
N HIS A 764 -29.75 149.29 134.24
CA HIS A 764 -29.63 150.39 135.20
C HIS A 764 -29.66 151.88 134.79
N ASN A 765 -30.25 152.21 133.63
CA ASN A 765 -31.23 153.33 133.64
C ASN A 765 -32.52 152.96 134.42
N VAL A 766 -32.54 151.75 134.99
CA VAL A 766 -33.29 151.28 136.15
C VAL A 766 -32.62 151.65 137.51
N GLU A 767 -31.77 152.69 137.61
CA GLU A 767 -31.79 153.58 138.81
C GLU A 767 -31.60 155.09 138.56
N GLN A 768 -31.71 155.47 137.28
CA GLN A 768 -32.73 156.46 136.90
C GLN A 768 -34.12 155.79 136.73
N GLU A 769 -34.47 154.77 137.56
CA GLU A 769 -35.81 154.19 137.95
C GLU A 769 -36.85 155.23 138.38
N LEU A 770 -36.48 156.47 138.12
CA LEU A 770 -36.11 157.52 139.03
C LEU A 770 -37.00 158.77 139.00
N LYS A 771 -38.07 158.90 138.19
CA LYS A 771 -38.86 157.95 137.35
C LYS A 771 -39.59 158.71 136.24
N LYS A 772 -39.71 158.11 135.04
CA LYS A 772 -40.43 158.56 133.81
C LYS A 772 -39.88 157.84 132.58
N GLU A 773 -38.55 157.82 132.50
CA GLU A 773 -37.89 158.46 131.35
C GLU A 773 -37.49 157.47 130.24
N ARG A 774 -38.02 156.25 130.30
CA ARG A 774 -37.90 155.22 129.25
C ARG A 774 -39.16 154.35 129.07
N ASP A 775 -40.26 154.68 129.74
CA ASP A 775 -41.53 153.94 129.70
C ASP A 775 -42.32 154.21 128.40
N ALA A 776 -41.73 153.80 127.28
CA ALA A 776 -42.40 153.56 126.00
C ALA A 776 -41.79 152.36 125.23
N LEU A 777 -40.97 151.54 125.91
CA LEU A 777 -41.05 150.09 125.70
C LEU A 777 -42.44 149.63 126.15
N GLN A 778 -42.93 148.53 125.56
CA GLN A 778 -44.10 147.73 125.96
C GLN A 778 -45.36 147.79 125.06
N GLU A 779 -45.16 147.92 123.76
CA GLU A 779 -46.00 147.24 122.76
C GLU A 779 -45.07 146.53 121.76
N ALA A 780 -44.28 145.54 122.21
CA ALA A 780 -44.70 144.14 122.36
C ALA A 780 -45.13 143.55 121.00
N LEU A 781 -44.32 142.71 120.36
CA LEU A 781 -44.20 141.29 120.73
C LEU A 781 -45.57 140.62 120.96
N LYS A 782 -46.39 140.60 119.90
CA LYS A 782 -47.50 139.68 119.61
C LYS A 782 -47.94 140.04 118.18
N SER A 783 -47.64 139.27 117.13
CA SER A 783 -47.69 137.81 117.01
C SER A 783 -46.52 137.32 116.14
N SER A 784 -45.84 136.23 116.49
CA SER A 784 -46.36 134.84 116.46
C SER A 784 -46.82 134.49 115.04
N GLN A 785 -46.11 133.66 114.28
CA GLN A 785 -45.89 132.24 114.57
C GLN A 785 -47.22 131.47 114.63
N LEU A 786 -47.61 131.04 113.43
CA LEU A 786 -48.35 129.84 113.03
C LEU A 786 -47.63 129.46 111.71
N GLU A 787 -47.04 128.29 111.46
CA GLU A 787 -47.24 126.93 111.98
C GLU A 787 -48.63 126.35 111.67
N CYS A 788 -48.65 125.23 110.93
CA CYS A 788 -49.81 124.44 110.46
C CYS A 788 -50.85 125.20 109.60
N ASP A 789 -50.97 125.01 108.28
CA ASP A 789 -51.03 123.76 107.49
C ASP A 789 -50.70 124.09 106.02
N HIS A 790 -50.22 123.17 105.16
CA HIS A 790 -50.84 121.87 104.90
C HIS A 790 -49.84 120.83 104.32
N LEU A 791 -49.77 119.68 104.99
CA LEU A 791 -49.55 118.30 104.50
C LEU A 791 -48.70 118.08 103.23
N GLN A 792 -47.63 117.28 103.26
CA GLN A 792 -47.69 115.81 103.42
C GLN A 792 -48.57 115.09 102.37
N LYS A 793 -48.14 115.11 101.10
CA LYS A 793 -48.29 114.11 100.00
C LYS A 793 -47.96 114.86 98.69
N GLN A 794 -47.17 114.33 97.76
CA GLN A 794 -47.28 112.97 97.24
C GLN A 794 -46.00 112.14 97.35
N PHE A 795 -46.14 110.95 97.91
CA PHE A 795 -45.41 109.78 97.46
C PHE A 795 -46.08 109.24 96.18
N ALA A 796 -45.29 109.00 95.14
CA ALA A 796 -45.59 108.09 94.04
C ALA A 796 -44.24 107.45 93.66
N SER A 797 -43.97 106.26 94.21
CA SER A 797 -43.99 104.99 93.47
C SER A 797 -42.86 104.91 92.41
N SER A 798 -41.67 104.40 92.74
CA SER A 798 -41.33 102.95 92.84
C SER A 798 -41.17 102.24 91.48
N SER A 799 -40.13 101.40 91.38
CA SER A 799 -39.92 100.34 90.39
C SER A 799 -39.34 100.71 89.00
N VAL A 800 -38.00 100.68 88.88
CA VAL A 800 -37.28 100.25 87.63
C VAL A 800 -35.97 99.51 87.97
N ASP A 801 -36.02 98.49 88.83
CA ASP A 801 -34.86 97.64 89.16
C ASP A 801 -35.09 96.13 88.91
N GLN A 802 -36.10 95.79 88.11
CA GLN A 802 -36.44 94.41 87.75
C GLN A 802 -36.30 94.06 86.25
N GLU A 803 -36.04 95.02 85.36
CA GLU A 803 -35.99 94.75 83.90
C GLU A 803 -34.58 94.47 83.33
N LYS A 804 -33.48 94.80 84.03
CA LYS A 804 -32.12 94.56 83.49
C LYS A 804 -31.59 93.13 83.71
N LYS A 805 -32.04 92.41 84.75
CA LYS A 805 -31.56 91.05 85.05
C LYS A 805 -32.35 89.93 84.35
N SER A 806 -33.53 90.18 83.78
CA SER A 806 -34.26 89.16 83.01
C SER A 806 -33.74 89.04 81.57
N VAL A 807 -33.39 90.15 80.92
CA VAL A 807 -32.89 90.17 79.53
C VAL A 807 -31.55 89.43 79.38
N GLU A 808 -30.65 89.55 80.36
CA GLU A 808 -29.32 88.92 80.30
C GLU A 808 -29.35 87.39 80.55
N VAL A 809 -30.37 86.90 81.26
CA VAL A 809 -30.63 85.45 81.41
C VAL A 809 -31.33 84.90 80.16
N GLN A 810 -32.25 85.67 79.57
CA GLN A 810 -32.98 85.28 78.36
C GLN A 810 -32.03 85.10 77.17
N ILE A 811 -31.12 86.06 76.92
CA ILE A 811 -30.13 85.97 75.83
C ILE A 811 -29.25 84.71 75.94
N LYS A 812 -28.80 84.35 77.15
CA LYS A 812 -27.96 83.14 77.36
C LYS A 812 -28.73 81.83 77.18
N ILE A 813 -30.05 81.84 77.38
CA ILE A 813 -30.93 80.70 77.09
C ILE A 813 -31.17 80.59 75.58
N GLU A 814 -31.40 81.72 74.88
CA GLU A 814 -31.46 81.76 73.41
C GLU A 814 -30.16 81.25 72.76
N GLU A 815 -28.99 81.66 73.24
CA GLU A 815 -27.67 81.19 72.75
C GLU A 815 -27.46 79.68 73.00
N ALA A 816 -27.85 79.18 74.17
CA ALA A 816 -27.78 77.75 74.50
C ALA A 816 -28.68 76.91 73.58
N HIS A 817 -29.92 77.34 73.33
CA HIS A 817 -30.82 76.68 72.39
C HIS A 817 -30.34 76.78 70.94
N GLN A 818 -29.63 77.85 70.54
CA GLN A 818 -29.02 77.95 69.22
C GLN A 818 -27.87 76.93 69.03
N LEU A 819 -27.03 76.74 70.04
CA LEU A 819 -25.98 75.73 70.07
C LEU A 819 -26.54 74.30 70.09
N GLU A 820 -27.58 74.05 70.88
CA GLU A 820 -28.27 72.75 70.93
C GLU A 820 -28.94 72.41 69.58
N ALA A 821 -29.57 73.39 68.92
CA ALA A 821 -30.13 73.23 67.59
C ALA A 821 -29.06 72.98 66.50
N GLN A 822 -27.88 73.61 66.60
CA GLN A 822 -26.76 73.34 65.69
C GLN A 822 -26.19 71.93 65.89
N LEU A 823 -26.01 71.47 67.13
CA LEU A 823 -25.54 70.12 67.42
C LEU A 823 -26.56 69.05 66.99
N LEU A 824 -27.86 69.31 67.16
CA LEU A 824 -28.91 68.43 66.66
C LEU A 824 -28.92 68.38 65.12
N GLY A 825 -28.78 69.53 64.45
CA GLY A 825 -28.66 69.59 62.98
C GLY A 825 -27.46 68.82 62.43
N GLN A 826 -26.29 68.94 63.07
CA GLN A 826 -25.10 68.15 62.72
C GLN A 826 -25.30 66.65 62.96
N LYS A 827 -25.94 66.27 64.07
CA LYS A 827 -26.30 64.87 64.34
C LYS A 827 -27.21 64.31 63.26
N ASP A 828 -28.24 65.04 62.86
CA ASP A 828 -29.18 64.64 61.79
C ASP A 828 -28.49 64.53 60.42
N GLU A 829 -27.42 65.30 60.16
CA GLU A 829 -26.60 65.16 58.95
C GLU A 829 -25.67 63.94 59.00
N PHE A 830 -25.04 63.66 60.14
CA PHE A 830 -24.24 62.44 60.33
C PHE A 830 -25.10 61.18 60.23
N GLU A 831 -26.29 61.15 60.86
CA GLU A 831 -27.22 60.02 60.74
C GLU A 831 -27.71 59.83 59.29
N ARG A 832 -27.98 60.91 58.55
CA ARG A 832 -28.29 60.84 57.11
C ARG A 832 -27.11 60.36 56.24
N SER A 833 -25.88 60.68 56.62
CA SER A 833 -24.68 60.23 55.92
C SER A 833 -24.41 58.73 56.16
N ILE A 834 -24.54 58.28 57.40
CA ILE A 834 -24.46 56.87 57.79
C ILE A 834 -25.56 56.06 57.09
N ALA A 835 -26.81 56.55 57.06
CA ALA A 835 -27.91 55.87 56.36
C ALA A 835 -27.61 55.66 54.86
N LYS A 836 -27.05 56.67 54.17
CA LYS A 836 -26.63 56.55 52.76
C LYS A 836 -25.48 55.56 52.57
N LEU A 837 -24.52 55.50 53.48
CA LEU A 837 -23.43 54.52 53.45
C LEU A 837 -23.93 53.09 53.61
N VAL A 838 -24.84 52.86 54.57
CA VAL A 838 -25.49 51.55 54.79
C VAL A 838 -26.35 51.14 53.59
N GLU A 839 -27.07 52.08 52.97
CA GLU A 839 -27.88 51.77 51.78
C GLU A 839 -27.00 51.46 50.56
N ASN A 840 -25.88 52.16 50.38
CA ASN A 840 -24.90 51.82 49.34
C ASN A 840 -24.26 50.45 49.59
N GLN A 841 -23.87 50.12 50.82
CA GLN A 841 -23.36 48.78 51.15
C GLN A 841 -24.40 47.67 50.90
N LYS A 842 -25.68 47.91 51.20
CA LYS A 842 -26.75 46.96 50.85
C LYS A 842 -26.90 46.77 49.34
N ARG A 843 -26.78 47.83 48.54
CA ARG A 843 -26.82 47.74 47.06
C ARG A 843 -25.60 46.99 46.50
N GLU A 844 -24.41 47.18 47.07
CA GLU A 844 -23.21 46.43 46.69
C GLU A 844 -23.33 44.93 47.05
N LEU A 845 -23.90 44.60 48.21
CA LEU A 845 -24.18 43.21 48.60
C LEU A 845 -25.17 42.53 47.64
N VAL A 846 -26.29 43.18 47.31
CA VAL A 846 -27.28 42.61 46.36
C VAL A 846 -26.65 42.36 44.99
N LYS A 847 -25.84 43.29 44.45
CA LYS A 847 -25.11 43.05 43.20
C LYS A 847 -24.14 41.87 43.30
N LYS A 848 -23.47 41.69 44.45
CA LYS A 848 -22.55 40.58 44.67
C LYS A 848 -23.30 39.24 44.68
N ASP A 849 -24.47 39.19 45.31
CA ASP A 849 -25.32 38.00 45.34
C ASP A 849 -25.90 37.68 43.94
N GLU A 850 -26.32 38.70 43.17
CA GLU A 850 -26.73 38.55 41.76
C GLU A 850 -25.58 38.00 40.90
N LEU A 851 -24.36 38.52 41.06
CA LEU A 851 -23.18 38.05 40.33
C LEU A 851 -22.83 36.59 40.66
N LEU A 852 -22.96 36.21 41.94
CA LEU A 852 -22.73 34.84 42.41
C LEU A 852 -23.76 33.86 41.84
N LEU A 853 -25.01 34.30 41.67
CA LEU A 853 -26.09 33.52 41.10
C LEU A 853 -25.92 33.31 39.59
N VAL A 854 -25.45 34.34 38.86
CA VAL A 854 -25.04 34.20 37.44
C VAL A 854 -23.85 33.25 37.31
N LEU A 855 -22.80 33.41 38.11
CA LEU A 855 -21.60 32.57 38.06
C LEU A 855 -21.88 31.09 38.37
N ASN A 856 -22.84 30.81 39.26
CA ASN A 856 -23.29 29.44 39.51
C ASN A 856 -24.11 28.89 38.34
N CYS A 857 -25.00 29.68 37.73
CA CYS A 857 -25.75 29.27 36.54
C CYS A 857 -24.84 28.96 35.35
N GLU A 858 -23.76 29.72 35.15
CA GLU A 858 -22.75 29.45 34.12
C GLU A 858 -21.97 28.15 34.41
N LYS A 859 -21.62 27.88 35.67
CA LYS A 859 -21.00 26.62 36.08
C LYS A 859 -21.92 25.42 35.86
N ASP A 860 -23.20 25.54 36.22
CA ASP A 860 -24.19 24.47 36.03
C ASP A 860 -24.39 24.16 34.54
N GLN A 861 -24.42 25.19 33.67
CA GLN A 861 -24.44 25.00 32.22
C GLN A 861 -23.18 24.32 31.68
N GLU A 862 -22.00 24.67 32.21
CA GLU A 862 -20.74 24.05 31.79
C GLU A 862 -20.64 22.58 32.26
N ILE A 863 -21.15 22.26 33.45
CA ILE A 863 -21.29 20.88 33.96
C ILE A 863 -22.22 20.06 33.05
N ILE A 864 -23.35 20.62 32.62
CA ILE A 864 -24.26 19.95 31.67
C ILE A 864 -23.55 19.69 30.33
N ARG A 865 -22.84 20.68 29.76
CA ARG A 865 -22.08 20.50 28.50
C ARG A 865 -20.99 19.42 28.61
N ILE A 866 -20.32 19.33 29.75
CA ILE A 866 -19.31 18.30 30.02
C ILE A 866 -19.98 16.93 30.16
N SER A 867 -21.12 16.84 30.85
CA SER A 867 -21.91 15.61 30.98
C SER A 867 -22.41 15.10 29.62
N ASP A 868 -22.90 15.99 28.75
CA ASP A 868 -23.36 15.64 27.40
C ASP A 868 -22.20 15.14 26.52
N LYS A 869 -21.04 15.81 26.58
CA LYS A 869 -19.81 15.35 25.89
C LYS A 869 -19.34 13.99 26.38
N LEU A 870 -19.39 13.72 27.68
CA LEU A 870 -19.03 12.42 28.24
C LEU A 870 -19.98 11.32 27.76
N ALA A 871 -21.30 11.55 27.80
CA ALA A 871 -22.28 10.61 27.28
C ALA A 871 -22.09 10.32 25.78
N GLN A 872 -21.69 11.33 25.00
CA GLN A 872 -21.43 11.19 23.56
C GLN A 872 -20.12 10.43 23.28
N LEU A 873 -19.08 10.63 24.09
CA LEU A 873 -17.84 9.83 24.04
C LEU A 873 -18.07 8.37 24.45
N GLU A 874 -18.88 8.11 25.48
CA GLU A 874 -19.27 6.74 25.87
C GLU A 874 -20.06 6.03 24.76
N ALA A 875 -20.98 6.74 24.09
CA ALA A 875 -21.73 6.20 22.94
C ALA A 875 -20.82 5.88 21.74
N ASN A 876 -19.85 6.74 21.44
CA ASN A 876 -18.88 6.52 20.36
C ASN A 876 -17.95 5.34 20.68
N ALA A 877 -17.38 5.27 21.89
CA ALA A 877 -16.54 4.16 22.32
C ALA A 877 -17.28 2.81 22.28
N LYS A 878 -18.57 2.80 22.61
CA LYS A 878 -19.42 1.61 22.49
C LYS A 878 -19.65 1.19 21.02
N SER A 879 -19.91 2.16 20.14
CA SER A 879 -20.06 1.92 18.69
C SER A 879 -18.78 1.36 18.06
N GLU A 880 -17.61 1.88 18.45
CA GLU A 880 -16.31 1.35 17.99
C GLU A 880 -16.03 -0.05 18.53
N MET A 881 -16.38 -0.33 19.80
CA MET A 881 -16.24 -1.67 20.36
C MET A 881 -17.15 -2.70 19.65
N GLU A 882 -18.38 -2.32 19.29
CA GLU A 882 -19.29 -3.17 18.52
C GLU A 882 -18.77 -3.41 17.08
N LYS A 883 -18.17 -2.40 16.43
CA LYS A 883 -17.49 -2.57 15.13
C LYS A 883 -16.26 -3.48 15.22
N ALA A 884 -15.41 -3.29 16.23
CA ALA A 884 -14.22 -4.12 16.44
C ALA A 884 -14.59 -5.59 16.73
N GLN A 885 -15.69 -5.82 17.46
CA GLN A 885 -16.20 -7.16 17.72
C GLN A 885 -16.76 -7.82 16.44
N HIS A 886 -17.45 -7.07 15.58
CA HIS A 886 -17.89 -7.58 14.27
C HIS A 886 -16.71 -7.88 13.33
N GLN A 887 -15.70 -7.01 13.26
CA GLN A 887 -14.51 -7.26 12.46
C GLN A 887 -13.79 -8.53 12.92
N SER A 888 -13.62 -8.71 14.23
CA SER A 888 -13.02 -9.93 14.79
C SER A 888 -13.81 -11.20 14.45
N GLN A 889 -15.14 -11.14 14.31
CA GLN A 889 -15.94 -12.29 13.86
C GLN A 889 -15.66 -12.62 12.38
N ILE A 890 -15.59 -11.60 11.51
CA ILE A 890 -15.28 -11.76 10.08
C ILE A 890 -13.86 -12.34 9.90
N ASP A 891 -12.88 -11.85 10.66
CA ASP A 891 -11.50 -12.32 10.61
C ASP A 891 -11.40 -13.79 11.03
N ASN A 892 -12.09 -14.18 12.12
CA ASN A 892 -12.15 -15.57 12.59
C ASN A 892 -12.82 -16.51 11.58
N GLU A 893 -13.88 -16.07 10.89
CA GLU A 893 -14.55 -16.86 9.86
C GLU A 893 -13.69 -16.99 8.60
N THR A 894 -12.95 -15.94 8.23
CA THR A 894 -11.98 -15.95 7.14
C THR A 894 -10.83 -16.92 7.40
N VAL A 895 -10.21 -16.87 8.60
CA VAL A 895 -9.16 -17.82 9.02
C VAL A 895 -9.67 -19.25 9.07
N ARG A 896 -10.93 -19.48 9.48
CA ARG A 896 -11.56 -20.80 9.47
C ARG A 896 -11.73 -21.35 8.04
N ASN A 897 -12.13 -20.51 7.09
CA ASN A 897 -12.30 -20.90 5.69
C ASN A 897 -10.94 -21.22 5.04
N GLN A 898 -9.93 -20.36 5.24
CA GLN A 898 -8.55 -20.61 4.79
C GLN A 898 -7.97 -21.90 5.39
N SER A 899 -8.25 -22.19 6.67
CA SER A 899 -7.81 -23.43 7.32
C SER A 899 -8.44 -24.68 6.69
N GLN A 900 -9.70 -24.62 6.25
CA GLN A 900 -10.34 -25.72 5.54
C GLN A 900 -9.79 -25.91 4.11
N GLU A 901 -9.41 -24.82 3.45
CA GLU A 901 -8.81 -24.86 2.11
C GLU A 901 -7.39 -25.44 2.15
N ILE A 902 -6.57 -25.02 3.11
CA ILE A 902 -5.25 -25.61 3.39
C ILE A 902 -5.38 -27.11 3.68
N ALA A 903 -6.39 -27.54 4.45
CA ALA A 903 -6.62 -28.96 4.72
C ALA A 903 -6.97 -29.78 3.45
N LYS A 904 -7.73 -29.20 2.50
CA LYS A 904 -7.98 -29.83 1.19
C LYS A 904 -6.70 -29.94 0.36
N LEU A 905 -5.92 -28.86 0.28
CA LEU A 905 -4.66 -28.83 -0.47
C LEU A 905 -3.63 -29.84 0.08
N ILE A 906 -3.57 -30.04 1.40
CA ILE A 906 -2.75 -31.10 2.01
C ILE A 906 -3.24 -32.49 1.58
N SER A 907 -4.56 -32.73 1.61
CA SER A 907 -5.14 -34.02 1.17
C SER A 907 -4.88 -34.32 -0.31
N ASP A 908 -4.95 -33.30 -1.19
CA ASP A 908 -4.67 -33.48 -2.61
C ASP A 908 -3.17 -33.65 -2.89
N ARG A 909 -2.29 -32.95 -2.16
CA ARG A 909 -0.84 -33.17 -2.21
C ARG A 909 -0.47 -34.60 -1.82
N ASP A 910 -1.01 -35.12 -0.72
CA ASP A 910 -0.70 -36.46 -0.22
C ASP A 910 -1.22 -37.55 -1.20
N ARG A 911 -2.35 -37.29 -1.86
CA ARG A 911 -2.89 -38.11 -2.96
C ARG A 911 -2.02 -38.08 -4.22
N LEU A 912 -1.46 -36.92 -4.58
CA LEU A 912 -0.51 -36.79 -5.69
C LEU A 912 0.83 -37.48 -5.38
N GLU A 913 1.30 -37.40 -4.13
CA GLU A 913 2.53 -38.09 -3.70
C GLU A 913 2.37 -39.62 -3.76
N ALA A 914 1.19 -40.15 -3.39
CA ALA A 914 0.87 -41.57 -3.56
C ALA A 914 0.91 -42.00 -5.03
N LYS A 915 0.32 -41.21 -5.94
CA LYS A 915 0.38 -41.44 -7.40
C LYS A 915 1.80 -41.37 -7.96
N SER A 916 2.62 -40.45 -7.45
CA SER A 916 4.03 -40.31 -7.85
C SER A 916 4.84 -41.56 -7.48
N LYS A 917 4.64 -42.10 -6.27
CA LYS A 917 5.26 -43.37 -5.82
C LYS A 917 4.81 -44.57 -6.66
N GLU A 918 3.53 -44.62 -7.06
CA GLU A 918 3.00 -45.67 -7.94
C GLU A 918 3.65 -45.60 -9.34
N LEU A 919 3.75 -44.40 -9.93
CA LEU A 919 4.43 -44.17 -11.22
C LEU A 919 5.93 -44.53 -11.18
N GLU A 920 6.64 -44.15 -10.11
CA GLU A 920 8.07 -44.48 -9.98
C GLU A 920 8.28 -46.00 -9.82
N SER A 921 7.38 -46.70 -9.14
CA SER A 921 7.41 -48.18 -9.09
C SER A 921 7.17 -48.83 -10.46
N GLY A 922 6.26 -48.27 -11.27
CA GLY A 922 6.04 -48.71 -12.65
C GLY A 922 7.24 -48.45 -13.56
N ARG A 923 7.87 -47.28 -13.43
CA ARG A 923 9.11 -46.92 -14.12
C ARG A 923 10.24 -47.88 -13.78
N GLN A 924 10.39 -48.25 -12.50
CA GLN A 924 11.41 -49.21 -12.07
C GLN A 924 11.17 -50.62 -12.63
N MET A 925 9.92 -51.07 -12.77
CA MET A 925 9.60 -52.33 -13.46
C MET A 925 9.94 -52.28 -14.96
N LEU A 926 9.62 -51.18 -15.64
CA LEU A 926 9.97 -50.99 -17.06
C LEU A 926 11.49 -50.96 -17.27
N GLU A 927 12.24 -50.30 -16.39
CA GLU A 927 13.70 -50.25 -16.46
C GLU A 927 14.33 -51.64 -16.24
N ASN A 928 13.82 -52.43 -15.29
CA ASN A 928 14.26 -53.82 -15.10
C ASN A 928 13.96 -54.67 -16.35
N SER A 929 12.79 -54.51 -16.97
CA SER A 929 12.43 -55.19 -18.22
C SER A 929 13.35 -54.78 -19.39
N ARG A 930 13.69 -53.49 -19.49
CA ARG A 930 14.64 -52.93 -20.47
C ARG A 930 16.03 -53.56 -20.32
N ILE A 931 16.53 -53.67 -19.09
CA ILE A 931 17.82 -54.31 -18.78
C ILE A 931 17.80 -55.81 -19.14
N THR A 932 16.70 -56.52 -18.88
CA THR A 932 16.55 -57.93 -19.28
C THR A 932 16.60 -58.10 -20.81
N LEU A 933 15.83 -57.30 -21.55
CA LEU A 933 15.80 -57.32 -23.01
C LEU A 933 17.16 -56.94 -23.62
N GLU A 934 17.88 -55.97 -23.06
CA GLU A 934 19.25 -55.67 -23.48
C GLU A 934 20.21 -56.84 -23.26
N SER A 935 20.07 -57.59 -22.16
CA SER A 935 20.90 -58.78 -21.90
C SER A 935 20.63 -59.89 -22.91
N GLU A 936 19.37 -60.13 -23.26
CA GLU A 936 18.98 -61.09 -24.29
C GLU A 936 19.48 -60.67 -25.68
N LEU A 937 19.36 -59.38 -26.02
CA LEU A 937 19.84 -58.83 -27.29
C LEU A 937 21.37 -58.96 -27.43
N ARG A 938 22.12 -58.70 -26.34
CA ARG A 938 23.58 -58.92 -26.29
C ARG A 938 23.93 -60.40 -26.49
N SER A 939 23.21 -61.32 -25.85
CA SER A 939 23.40 -62.77 -26.04
C SER A 939 23.14 -63.18 -27.49
N LYS A 940 22.07 -62.67 -28.11
CA LYS A 940 21.75 -62.97 -29.52
C LYS A 940 22.73 -62.35 -30.51
N SER A 941 23.23 -61.16 -30.22
CA SER A 941 24.31 -60.53 -31.00
C SER A 941 25.61 -61.35 -30.95
N GLN A 942 25.93 -61.93 -29.77
CA GLN A 942 27.09 -62.81 -29.62
C GLN A 942 26.92 -64.13 -30.38
N GLU A 943 25.76 -64.78 -30.29
CA GLU A 943 25.43 -65.97 -31.10
C GLU A 943 25.56 -65.67 -32.60
N LEU A 944 25.06 -64.51 -33.05
CA LEU A 944 25.17 -64.08 -34.45
C LEU A 944 26.62 -63.91 -34.89
N ALA A 945 27.46 -63.27 -34.06
CA ALA A 945 28.89 -63.09 -34.34
C ALA A 945 29.65 -64.43 -34.43
N GLU A 946 29.29 -65.42 -33.60
CA GLU A 946 29.83 -66.78 -33.70
C GLU A 946 29.40 -67.49 -35.00
N VAL A 947 28.14 -67.32 -35.42
CA VAL A 947 27.64 -67.84 -36.70
C VAL A 947 28.39 -67.19 -37.87
N THR A 948 28.53 -65.85 -37.89
CA THR A 948 29.29 -65.13 -38.92
C THR A 948 30.75 -65.61 -38.98
N CYS A 949 31.43 -65.77 -37.84
CA CYS A 949 32.79 -66.32 -37.80
C CYS A 949 32.87 -67.75 -38.36
N ARG A 950 31.81 -68.57 -38.22
CA ARG A 950 31.73 -69.91 -38.82
C ARG A 950 31.44 -69.85 -40.33
N VAL A 951 30.68 -68.86 -40.79
CA VAL A 951 30.50 -68.57 -42.23
C VAL A 951 31.83 -68.14 -42.84
N ASP A 952 32.55 -67.16 -42.27
CA ASP A 952 33.87 -66.70 -42.73
C ASP A 952 34.91 -67.83 -42.85
N LYS A 953 34.86 -68.80 -41.93
CA LYS A 953 35.72 -69.99 -41.95
C LYS A 953 35.35 -70.92 -43.10
N LYS A 954 34.05 -71.11 -43.37
CA LYS A 954 33.57 -71.88 -44.53
C LYS A 954 33.87 -71.17 -45.85
N GLU A 955 33.68 -69.85 -45.93
CA GLU A 955 34.00 -69.06 -47.12
C GLU A 955 35.50 -69.06 -47.45
N ARG A 956 36.37 -68.95 -46.43
CA ARG A 956 37.81 -69.15 -46.65
C ARG A 956 38.12 -70.55 -47.17
N LYS A 957 37.46 -71.58 -46.65
CA LYS A 957 37.61 -72.95 -47.15
C LYS A 957 37.10 -73.11 -48.60
N ILE A 958 36.02 -72.42 -48.96
CA ILE A 958 35.50 -72.36 -50.33
C ILE A 958 36.46 -71.61 -51.26
N ARG A 959 37.05 -70.49 -50.82
CA ARG A 959 38.10 -69.76 -51.56
C ARG A 959 39.35 -70.62 -51.77
N GLU A 960 39.85 -71.28 -50.73
CA GLU A 960 40.98 -72.23 -50.83
C GLU A 960 40.71 -73.34 -51.86
N LEU A 961 39.53 -73.98 -51.80
CA LEU A 961 39.14 -75.03 -52.76
C LEU A 961 38.90 -74.48 -54.17
N SER A 962 38.41 -73.25 -54.30
CA SER A 962 38.24 -72.58 -55.59
C SER A 962 39.59 -72.21 -56.22
N ASP A 963 40.57 -71.82 -55.41
CA ASP A 963 41.95 -71.52 -55.82
C ASP A 963 42.73 -72.79 -56.20
N GLU A 964 42.45 -73.92 -55.55
CA GLU A 964 42.96 -75.23 -55.97
C GLU A 964 42.34 -75.67 -57.31
N LEU A 965 41.04 -75.40 -57.51
CA LEU A 965 40.34 -75.71 -58.76
C LEU A 965 40.83 -74.85 -59.93
N THR A 966 41.01 -73.53 -59.76
CA THR A 966 41.59 -72.67 -60.82
C THR A 966 42.99 -73.13 -61.18
N ARG A 967 43.89 -73.37 -60.22
CA ARG A 967 45.24 -73.90 -60.48
C ARG A 967 45.21 -75.24 -61.24
N ALA A 968 44.28 -76.14 -60.91
CA ALA A 968 44.10 -77.39 -61.65
C ALA A 968 43.65 -77.15 -63.11
N THR A 969 42.74 -76.20 -63.34
CA THR A 969 42.30 -75.83 -64.71
C THR A 969 43.34 -75.07 -65.52
N GLU A 970 44.19 -74.25 -64.87
CA GLU A 970 45.31 -73.57 -65.51
C GLU A 970 46.39 -74.57 -65.93
N HIS A 971 46.74 -75.52 -65.06
CA HIS A 971 47.66 -76.59 -65.42
C HIS A 971 47.12 -77.46 -66.59
N GLN A 972 45.79 -77.64 -66.67
CA GLN A 972 45.15 -78.30 -67.82
C GLN A 972 45.09 -77.43 -69.09
N ARG A 973 45.18 -76.09 -68.97
CA ARG A 973 45.36 -75.16 -70.11
C ARG A 973 46.81 -75.17 -70.61
N GLU A 974 47.80 -75.13 -69.73
CA GLU A 974 49.22 -75.17 -70.08
C GLU A 974 49.60 -76.46 -70.84
N GLN A 975 49.05 -77.61 -70.42
CA GLN A 975 49.21 -78.90 -71.12
C GLN A 975 48.48 -78.97 -72.49
N LYS A 976 47.55 -78.05 -72.78
CA LYS A 976 46.88 -77.94 -74.08
C LYS A 976 47.54 -76.91 -75.01
N ILE A 977 48.11 -75.84 -74.45
CA ILE A 977 48.80 -74.78 -75.19
C ILE A 977 50.15 -75.26 -75.78
N THR A 978 50.76 -76.31 -75.22
CA THR A 978 52.02 -76.90 -75.70
C THR A 978 51.93 -77.65 -77.04
N ASN A 979 50.73 -77.89 -77.59
CA ASN A 979 50.54 -78.73 -78.79
C ASN A 979 50.07 -77.99 -80.07
N VAL A 980 49.83 -76.67 -80.05
CA VAL A 980 49.26 -75.94 -81.21
C VAL A 980 50.04 -74.67 -81.57
N THR A 981 51.36 -74.80 -81.70
CA THR A 981 52.24 -73.69 -82.15
C THR A 981 53.05 -74.06 -83.40
N LYS A 982 52.36 -74.34 -84.50
CA LYS A 982 52.92 -74.26 -85.86
C LYS A 982 51.93 -73.59 -86.81
N MET A 983 52.47 -72.67 -87.62
CA MET A 983 51.84 -71.95 -88.75
C MET A 983 51.10 -70.62 -88.46
N GLN A 984 51.90 -69.56 -88.33
CA GLN A 984 52.11 -68.55 -89.40
C GLN A 984 50.97 -67.56 -89.79
N SER A 985 51.14 -66.33 -89.30
CA SER A 985 50.90 -65.00 -89.94
C SER A 985 50.01 -64.87 -91.19
N CYS A 986 49.04 -63.94 -91.17
CA CYS A 986 49.16 -62.60 -91.79
C CYS A 986 47.93 -61.67 -91.59
N ALA A 987 48.16 -60.36 -91.75
CA ALA A 987 47.20 -59.29 -92.11
C ALA A 987 46.09 -58.84 -91.13
N VAL A 988 46.39 -57.73 -90.43
CA VAL A 988 45.62 -56.46 -90.32
C VAL A 988 44.14 -56.44 -90.77
N ALA A 989 43.22 -56.06 -89.85
CA ALA A 989 42.27 -54.93 -89.99
C ALA A 989 41.28 -54.84 -88.80
N ASN A 990 40.69 -53.65 -88.62
CA ASN A 990 39.56 -53.28 -87.73
C ASN A 990 39.81 -53.24 -86.20
N GLY A 991 39.99 -52.00 -85.71
CA GLY A 991 39.96 -51.65 -84.28
C GLY A 991 39.39 -50.24 -84.03
N GLU A 992 38.43 -49.79 -84.85
CA GLU A 992 37.92 -48.40 -84.82
C GLU A 992 36.46 -48.25 -84.33
N SER A 993 35.74 -49.32 -83.99
CA SER A 993 34.32 -49.22 -83.64
C SER A 993 34.03 -48.88 -82.17
N GLN A 994 34.89 -49.28 -81.22
CA GLN A 994 34.62 -49.10 -79.77
C GLN A 994 35.07 -47.75 -79.19
N ASN A 995 35.90 -46.99 -79.91
CA ASN A 995 36.36 -45.68 -79.44
C ASN A 995 35.34 -44.55 -79.66
N ASN A 996 34.41 -44.69 -80.61
CA ASN A 996 33.41 -43.65 -80.86
C ASN A 996 32.26 -43.70 -79.84
N GLU A 997 31.76 -44.89 -79.49
CA GLU A 997 30.71 -45.04 -78.46
C GLU A 997 31.18 -44.49 -77.10
N LEU A 998 32.41 -44.83 -76.68
CA LEU A 998 33.02 -44.29 -75.46
C LEU A 998 33.31 -42.78 -75.52
N LEU A 999 33.46 -42.20 -76.71
CA LEU A 999 33.66 -40.76 -76.88
C LEU A 999 32.32 -40.00 -76.83
N GLU A 1000 31.25 -40.56 -77.40
CA GLU A 1000 29.90 -39.99 -77.33
C GLU A 1000 29.32 -40.08 -75.91
N GLU A 1001 29.47 -41.21 -75.21
CA GLU A 1001 29.10 -41.31 -73.79
C GLU A 1001 29.87 -40.32 -72.90
N LYS A 1002 31.17 -40.15 -73.18
CA LYS A 1002 32.00 -39.16 -72.48
C LYS A 1002 31.52 -37.73 -72.75
N MET A 1003 31.25 -37.36 -74.00
CA MET A 1003 30.75 -36.02 -74.35
C MET A 1003 29.36 -35.75 -73.76
N PHE A 1004 28.51 -36.76 -73.65
CA PHE A 1004 27.21 -36.65 -72.99
C PHE A 1004 27.34 -36.45 -71.47
N ALA A 1005 28.24 -37.18 -70.81
CA ALA A 1005 28.55 -36.98 -69.39
C ALA A 1005 29.18 -35.60 -69.13
N GLU A 1006 30.13 -35.16 -69.97
CA GLU A 1006 30.74 -33.82 -69.88
C GLU A 1006 29.69 -32.70 -70.11
N SER A 1007 28.71 -32.92 -71.00
CA SER A 1007 27.57 -32.02 -71.20
C SER A 1007 26.65 -31.91 -69.97
N GLN A 1008 26.32 -33.04 -69.32
CA GLN A 1008 25.53 -33.02 -68.08
C GLN A 1008 26.29 -32.36 -66.91
N VAL A 1009 27.59 -32.61 -66.78
CA VAL A 1009 28.44 -31.96 -65.77
C VAL A 1009 28.54 -30.46 -66.03
N ALA A 1010 28.67 -30.01 -67.27
CA ALA A 1010 28.66 -28.59 -67.61
C ALA A 1010 27.32 -27.90 -67.27
N PHE A 1011 26.20 -28.56 -67.54
CA PHE A 1011 24.86 -28.06 -67.20
C PHE A 1011 24.63 -27.99 -65.68
N LEU A 1012 25.02 -29.02 -64.93
CA LEU A 1012 24.95 -29.03 -63.47
C LEU A 1012 25.85 -27.96 -62.85
N ASN A 1013 27.08 -27.79 -63.36
CA ASN A 1013 27.97 -26.71 -62.92
C ASN A 1013 27.40 -25.32 -63.23
N SER A 1014 26.71 -25.14 -64.36
CA SER A 1014 25.98 -23.90 -64.67
C SER A 1014 24.88 -23.60 -63.63
N ILE A 1015 24.09 -24.60 -63.24
CA ILE A 1015 23.04 -24.46 -62.23
C ILE A 1015 23.63 -24.24 -60.83
N ILE A 1016 24.73 -24.92 -60.49
CA ILE A 1016 25.42 -24.76 -59.20
C ILE A 1016 26.00 -23.35 -59.07
N VAL A 1017 26.61 -22.80 -60.13
CA VAL A 1017 27.13 -21.43 -60.14
C VAL A 1017 25.98 -20.40 -60.01
N ASP A 1018 24.88 -20.57 -60.74
CA ASP A 1018 23.70 -19.69 -60.60
C ASP A 1018 23.06 -19.79 -59.21
N MET A 1019 22.97 -20.98 -58.61
CA MET A 1019 22.47 -21.16 -57.24
C MET A 1019 23.43 -20.63 -56.17
N GLN A 1020 24.74 -20.79 -56.34
CA GLN A 1020 25.74 -20.22 -55.44
C GLN A 1020 25.68 -18.69 -55.48
N LYS A 1021 25.66 -18.09 -56.68
CA LYS A 1021 25.48 -16.66 -56.85
C LYS A 1021 24.18 -16.14 -56.23
N LYS A 1022 23.07 -16.86 -56.40
CA LYS A 1022 21.77 -16.49 -55.82
C LYS A 1022 21.72 -16.64 -54.30
N ASN A 1023 22.44 -17.63 -53.75
CA ASN A 1023 22.65 -17.75 -52.31
C ASN A 1023 23.56 -16.65 -51.77
N GLU A 1024 24.61 -16.24 -52.49
CA GLU A 1024 25.48 -15.11 -52.11
C GLU A 1024 24.70 -13.78 -52.14
N GLU A 1025 23.88 -13.53 -53.17
CA GLU A 1025 22.96 -12.38 -53.24
C GLU A 1025 21.95 -12.37 -52.09
N GLN A 1026 21.40 -13.53 -51.70
CA GLN A 1026 20.50 -13.64 -50.55
C GLN A 1026 21.23 -13.48 -49.20
N LYS A 1027 22.46 -13.98 -49.09
CA LYS A 1027 23.27 -13.90 -47.87
C LYS A 1027 23.75 -12.47 -47.60
N ALA A 1028 24.22 -11.76 -48.63
CA ALA A 1028 24.54 -10.34 -48.54
C ALA A 1028 23.29 -9.49 -48.21
N ARG A 1029 22.12 -9.86 -48.74
CA ARG A 1029 20.85 -9.20 -48.41
C ARG A 1029 20.43 -9.41 -46.95
N ILE A 1030 20.68 -10.59 -46.38
CA ILE A 1030 20.44 -10.89 -44.96
C ILE A 1030 21.44 -10.10 -44.10
N GLU A 1031 22.73 -10.14 -44.43
CA GLU A 1031 23.80 -9.43 -43.71
C GLU A 1031 23.55 -7.90 -43.65
N ILE A 1032 23.08 -7.29 -44.74
CA ILE A 1032 22.70 -5.86 -44.77
C ILE A 1032 21.42 -5.57 -43.97
N LEU A 1033 20.48 -6.52 -43.86
CA LEU A 1033 19.27 -6.38 -43.04
C LEU A 1033 19.54 -6.61 -41.55
N GLU A 1034 20.53 -7.46 -41.20
CA GLU A 1034 20.91 -7.79 -39.83
C GLU A 1034 21.79 -6.71 -39.15
N MET A 1035 22.55 -5.93 -39.92
CA MET A 1035 23.44 -4.89 -39.36
C MET A 1035 22.78 -3.54 -39.03
N GLY A 1036 21.51 -3.34 -39.40
CA GLY A 1036 20.76 -2.11 -39.11
C GLY A 1036 21.05 -0.93 -40.08
N TYR A 1037 20.05 -0.06 -40.26
CA TYR A 1037 20.06 0.98 -41.30
C TYR A 1037 21.02 2.15 -41.01
N SER A 1038 22.29 2.00 -41.37
CA SER A 1038 23.27 3.09 -41.47
C SER A 1038 23.14 3.84 -42.81
N PRO A 1039 23.25 5.19 -42.85
CA PRO A 1039 23.20 5.97 -44.08
C PRO A 1039 24.24 5.57 -45.15
N ALA A 1040 25.38 5.00 -44.74
CA ALA A 1040 26.40 4.53 -45.68
C ALA A 1040 25.96 3.27 -46.45
N ALA A 1041 25.36 2.28 -45.75
CA ALA A 1041 24.83 1.07 -46.36
C ALA A 1041 23.64 1.37 -47.31
N ALA A 1042 22.89 2.43 -47.01
CA ALA A 1042 21.81 2.90 -47.86
C ALA A 1042 22.28 3.54 -49.19
N GLU A 1043 23.55 3.91 -49.33
CA GLU A 1043 24.12 4.46 -50.58
C GLU A 1043 24.69 3.34 -51.48
N GLU A 1044 25.29 2.30 -50.91
CA GLU A 1044 25.73 1.11 -51.66
C GLU A 1044 24.55 0.35 -52.25
N LEU A 1045 23.43 0.24 -51.52
CA LEU A 1045 22.16 -0.30 -52.04
C LEU A 1045 21.61 0.51 -53.24
N ARG A 1046 21.79 1.84 -53.25
CA ARG A 1046 21.41 2.71 -54.39
C ARG A 1046 22.30 2.45 -55.61
N GLN A 1047 23.61 2.23 -55.40
CA GLN A 1047 24.55 1.89 -56.49
C GLN A 1047 24.31 0.48 -57.06
N MET A 1048 23.85 -0.47 -56.23
CA MET A 1048 23.41 -1.81 -56.65
C MET A 1048 22.00 -1.84 -57.27
N GLY A 1049 21.35 -0.69 -57.47
CA GLY A 1049 20.10 -0.56 -58.23
C GLY A 1049 18.80 -0.74 -57.46
N PHE A 1050 18.83 -0.85 -56.13
CA PHE A 1050 17.62 -1.08 -55.31
C PHE A 1050 17.22 0.16 -54.50
N ARG A 1051 16.09 0.78 -54.86
CA ARG A 1051 15.44 1.83 -54.03
C ARG A 1051 14.54 1.19 -52.98
N SER A 1052 14.88 1.35 -51.70
CA SER A 1052 13.99 0.99 -50.59
C SER A 1052 13.10 2.18 -50.18
N THR A 1053 11.87 1.89 -49.79
CA THR A 1053 10.76 2.85 -49.63
C THR A 1053 10.57 3.40 -48.21
N TYR A 1054 11.58 3.30 -47.35
CA TYR A 1054 11.45 3.55 -45.90
C TYR A 1054 12.31 4.74 -45.41
N GLU A 1055 12.06 5.93 -45.95
CA GLU A 1055 12.50 7.20 -45.35
C GLU A 1055 11.29 7.99 -44.84
N LYS A 1056 10.95 7.80 -43.55
CA LYS A 1056 10.33 8.78 -42.62
C LYS A 1056 9.94 8.12 -41.29
N GLN A 1057 10.78 8.28 -40.26
CA GLN A 1057 10.26 8.31 -38.89
C GLN A 1057 9.42 9.59 -38.74
N VAL A 1058 8.24 9.46 -38.14
CA VAL A 1058 7.35 10.58 -37.86
C VAL A 1058 7.54 10.96 -36.40
N THR A 1059 7.83 12.24 -36.13
CA THR A 1059 7.88 12.79 -34.77
C THR A 1059 6.50 12.69 -34.10
N PRO A 1060 6.42 12.49 -32.77
CA PRO A 1060 5.13 12.49 -32.07
C PRO A 1060 4.31 13.75 -32.39
N ARG A 1061 3.01 13.58 -32.62
CA ARG A 1061 2.08 14.69 -32.87
C ARG A 1061 1.73 15.36 -31.56
N MET A 1062 1.76 16.68 -31.55
CA MET A 1062 1.42 17.47 -30.36
C MET A 1062 -0.08 17.75 -30.37
N TYR A 1063 -0.73 17.54 -29.23
CA TYR A 1063 -2.17 17.74 -29.06
C TYR A 1063 -2.42 18.72 -27.93
N CYS A 1064 -3.32 19.67 -28.15
CA CYS A 1064 -3.72 20.66 -27.15
C CYS A 1064 -5.12 20.34 -26.63
N ASP A 1065 -5.19 19.84 -25.39
CA ASP A 1065 -6.43 19.42 -24.72
C ASP A 1065 -7.44 20.57 -24.54
N ILE A 1066 -6.99 21.84 -24.56
CA ILE A 1066 -7.82 23.02 -24.28
C ILE A 1066 -8.61 23.49 -25.50
N CYS A 1067 -8.09 23.27 -26.72
CA CYS A 1067 -8.77 23.67 -27.96
C CYS A 1067 -9.02 22.53 -28.95
N GLU A 1068 -8.66 21.29 -28.58
CA GLU A 1068 -8.83 20.04 -29.34
C GLU A 1068 -8.15 20.04 -30.73
N GLN A 1069 -7.12 20.87 -30.94
CA GLN A 1069 -6.37 20.94 -32.19
C GLN A 1069 -5.03 20.19 -32.12
N PHE A 1070 -4.73 19.46 -33.20
CA PHE A 1070 -3.47 18.75 -33.38
C PHE A 1070 -2.44 19.60 -34.14
N ASP A 1071 -1.16 19.39 -33.81
CA ASP A 1071 0.03 19.85 -34.51
C ASP A 1071 0.20 21.39 -34.65
N GLN A 1072 -0.46 22.20 -33.79
CA GLN A 1072 -0.33 23.67 -33.81
C GLN A 1072 0.42 24.29 -32.62
N HIS A 1073 0.15 23.85 -31.39
CA HIS A 1073 0.78 24.30 -30.15
C HIS A 1073 0.61 23.24 -29.06
N GLU A 1074 1.41 23.31 -28.01
CA GLU A 1074 1.28 22.46 -26.82
C GLU A 1074 0.24 23.04 -25.86
N THR A 1075 -0.31 22.21 -24.95
CA THR A 1075 -1.40 22.59 -24.04
C THR A 1075 -1.08 23.81 -23.16
N GLU A 1076 0.19 24.07 -22.87
CA GLU A 1076 0.67 25.20 -22.06
C GLU A 1076 0.74 26.54 -22.83
N ASP A 1077 0.74 26.51 -24.16
CA ASP A 1077 0.82 27.69 -25.05
C ASP A 1077 -0.55 28.06 -25.66
N CYS A 1078 -1.65 27.55 -25.10
CA CYS A 1078 -2.96 27.69 -25.73
C CYS A 1078 -3.49 29.13 -25.70
N PRO A 1079 -3.76 29.77 -26.86
CA PRO A 1079 -4.25 31.16 -26.90
C PRO A 1079 -5.59 31.39 -26.17
N ALA A 1080 -6.36 30.31 -25.96
CA ALA A 1080 -7.62 30.33 -25.23
C ALA A 1080 -7.45 30.49 -23.69
N GLN A 1081 -6.24 30.31 -23.14
CA GLN A 1081 -5.97 30.56 -21.71
C GLN A 1081 -5.86 32.06 -21.36
N ALA A 1082 -5.83 32.96 -22.35
CA ALA A 1082 -5.41 34.36 -22.16
C ALA A 1082 -6.44 35.43 -22.57
N SER A 1083 -7.73 35.09 -22.79
CA SER A 1083 -8.73 36.08 -23.20
C SER A 1083 -10.14 35.88 -22.60
N ASP A 1084 -10.52 36.81 -21.72
CA ASP A 1084 -11.90 37.06 -21.31
C ASP A 1084 -12.70 37.83 -22.40
N GLU A 1085 -14.01 37.53 -22.46
CA GLU A 1085 -15.11 38.20 -23.20
C GLU A 1085 -15.26 38.04 -24.74
N PRO A 1086 -16.52 38.12 -25.27
CA PRO A 1086 -16.91 37.34 -26.45
C PRO A 1086 -17.57 38.12 -27.61
N ILE A 1087 -16.93 38.16 -28.78
CA ILE A 1087 -17.47 38.60 -30.09
C ILE A 1087 -16.71 37.82 -31.19
N GLY A 1088 -17.24 37.34 -32.31
CA GLY A 1088 -18.57 37.38 -32.94
C GLY A 1088 -18.41 37.03 -34.44
N ASN A 1089 -19.50 36.61 -35.12
CA ASN A 1089 -19.54 36.14 -36.52
C ASN A 1089 -18.55 36.79 -37.52
N PHE A 1090 -17.93 35.99 -38.40
CA PHE A 1090 -17.86 36.33 -39.84
C PHE A 1090 -17.84 35.09 -40.76
N GLN A 1091 -18.27 35.29 -42.00
CA GLN A 1091 -18.63 34.25 -43.00
C GLN A 1091 -17.55 34.04 -44.07
N LEU A 1092 -17.80 33.06 -44.97
CA LEU A 1092 -17.25 32.80 -46.33
C LEU A 1092 -16.30 31.57 -46.41
N GLY A 1093 -16.48 30.60 -47.32
CA GLY A 1093 -17.61 30.33 -48.22
C GLY A 1093 -17.30 29.35 -49.37
N LYS A 1094 -18.32 28.57 -49.79
CA LYS A 1094 -18.37 27.66 -50.98
C LYS A 1094 -17.48 26.40 -50.91
N GLU A 1095 -17.81 25.27 -51.56
CA GLU A 1095 -18.86 25.00 -52.56
C GLU A 1095 -19.50 23.61 -52.32
N ARG A 1096 -20.77 23.39 -52.71
CA ARG A 1096 -21.49 22.11 -52.55
C ARG A 1096 -21.66 21.40 -53.89
N THR A 1097 -21.38 20.11 -53.94
CA THR A 1097 -21.87 19.18 -54.98
C THR A 1097 -23.03 18.34 -54.45
N GLU A 1098 -23.99 18.01 -55.32
CA GLU A 1098 -25.26 17.38 -54.94
C GLU A 1098 -25.11 15.87 -54.67
N LYS A 1099 -25.90 15.33 -53.73
CA LYS A 1099 -26.02 13.89 -53.51
C LYS A 1099 -27.05 13.28 -54.49
N PRO A 1100 -26.81 12.09 -55.07
CA PRO A 1100 -27.80 11.40 -55.89
C PRO A 1100 -29.00 10.92 -55.04
N PRO A 1101 -30.18 10.72 -55.64
CA PRO A 1101 -31.39 10.33 -54.91
C PRO A 1101 -31.29 8.92 -54.32
N PRO A 1102 -31.95 8.65 -53.18
CA PRO A 1102 -31.93 7.34 -52.53
C PRO A 1102 -32.60 6.27 -53.40
N ARG A 1103 -32.06 5.06 -53.35
CA ARG A 1103 -32.57 3.89 -54.08
C ARG A 1103 -33.71 3.24 -53.27
N ALA A 1104 -34.86 3.02 -53.92
CA ALA A 1104 -36.04 2.38 -53.34
C ALA A 1104 -35.70 1.01 -52.72
N TYR A 1105 -36.26 0.75 -51.54
CA TYR A 1105 -36.02 -0.43 -50.71
C TYR A 1105 -37.35 -0.96 -50.17
N CYS A 1106 -37.52 -2.28 -50.20
CA CYS A 1106 -38.72 -2.94 -49.72
C CYS A 1106 -38.48 -3.59 -48.35
N ASP A 1107 -39.16 -3.09 -47.32
CA ASP A 1107 -39.04 -3.62 -45.95
C ASP A 1107 -39.68 -5.01 -45.77
N ILE A 1108 -40.50 -5.48 -46.72
CA ILE A 1108 -41.15 -6.80 -46.65
C ILE A 1108 -40.22 -7.92 -47.14
N CYS A 1109 -39.62 -7.78 -48.33
CA CYS A 1109 -38.73 -8.81 -48.89
C CYS A 1109 -37.22 -8.52 -48.73
N GLY A 1110 -36.84 -7.30 -48.30
CA GLY A 1110 -35.44 -6.92 -48.07
C GLY A 1110 -34.62 -6.62 -49.33
N GLU A 1111 -35.23 -6.54 -50.51
CA GLU A 1111 -34.53 -6.23 -51.77
C GLU A 1111 -34.57 -4.74 -52.16
N PHE A 1112 -33.49 -4.27 -52.79
CA PHE A 1112 -33.38 -2.93 -53.35
C PHE A 1112 -33.84 -2.90 -54.82
N GLY A 1113 -34.91 -2.16 -55.11
CA GLY A 1113 -35.42 -2.00 -56.49
C GLY A 1113 -36.88 -1.59 -56.60
N HIS A 1114 -37.66 -1.78 -55.54
CA HIS A 1114 -39.04 -1.30 -55.40
C HIS A 1114 -39.29 -0.87 -53.95
N ASP A 1115 -40.32 -0.03 -53.73
CA ASP A 1115 -40.77 0.30 -52.38
C ASP A 1115 -41.79 -0.73 -51.87
N THR A 1116 -41.89 -0.84 -50.55
CA THR A 1116 -42.72 -1.79 -49.78
C THR A 1116 -44.18 -1.90 -50.25
N ALA A 1117 -44.76 -0.85 -50.83
CA ALA A 1117 -46.14 -0.84 -51.35
C ALA A 1117 -46.35 -1.63 -52.65
N ASN A 1118 -45.27 -2.03 -53.34
CA ASN A 1118 -45.31 -2.76 -54.62
C ASN A 1118 -44.75 -4.19 -54.51
N CYS A 1119 -44.55 -4.70 -53.29
CA CYS A 1119 -44.10 -6.07 -53.06
C CYS A 1119 -45.23 -7.07 -53.41
N THR A 1120 -44.89 -8.22 -53.99
CA THR A 1120 -45.88 -9.23 -54.46
C THR A 1120 -45.81 -10.57 -53.74
N ASP A 1121 -44.93 -10.72 -52.74
CA ASP A 1121 -44.76 -11.97 -51.99
C ASP A 1121 -45.65 -12.02 -50.75
N ASP A 1122 -46.95 -12.22 -50.96
CA ASP A 1122 -47.92 -12.62 -49.92
C ASP A 1122 -47.86 -14.14 -49.67
N GLN A 1123 -46.90 -14.67 -48.89
CA GLN A 1123 -47.00 -16.03 -48.33
C GLN A 1123 -46.46 -16.18 -46.89
N GLU A 1124 -47.41 -16.16 -45.95
CA GLU A 1124 -47.57 -16.92 -44.69
C GLU A 1124 -46.39 -17.03 -43.67
N PHE A 1125 -46.76 -16.80 -42.39
CA PHE A 1125 -45.92 -16.67 -41.18
C PHE A 1125 -45.17 -17.93 -40.73
#